data_AF-A0A7X8VRL1-F1
#
_entry.id   AF-A0A7X8VRL1-F1
#
_cell.length_a   1.000
_cell.length_b   1.000
_cell.length_c   1.000
_cell.angle_alpha   90.00
_cell.angle_beta   90.00
_cell.angle_gamma   90.00
#
_symmetry.space_group_name_H-M   'P 1'
#
loop_
_entity.id
_entity.type
_entity.pdbx_description
1 polymer ?
#
loop_
_entity_poly.entity_id
_entity_poly.type
_entity_poly.pdbx_seq_one_letter_code
_entity_poly.pdbx_strand_id
1 'polypeptide(L)'
;MNLDSCTNIRNIGVIAHVDAGKTTLTERILLETGSISFPGLVHEGTTSSDYLLQERERGISIISAALSCKWHGHLINIVDTPGHIDFTAEVERTLRVMDAVITVFCAVHGVQAQSETVWRRARRYSLPTLAYVNKMDREGADFNAVLAGIRKRFAVPALPMQIPVFVEQRFVGAVDLFSGKPAFSLSEEASWFAAWQSDLDAAIELESAREYVLECLAELDDEVLRCYLNNEKPGLGVMQRALRDAVAKSSLIPVFCGSALVSGSVPALLDAVCRYLPGPGQTEASLAACICKPENQCDSCEPFCALVFNQGRLSHADGCLALRLYSGTVKPGMRIQNMRTGKKMLVHRVLRIFADDYQEIEAARAGDIVGLDLGQQDCRTGDTFCQEGFSCVLESMSFPEPVLHMNLAALREEDSAPLAEALQRLTEEDPSLQAQRNIEGTWRLAGMGELHLQIVQERLQSDYGLQTRSGQPQVKYKDSIAAQAEVSQQFSKQMPGGQTYQASLSLTIKPLPRGAGVHIDCKEISADLPPNCQQAVRQGIEEIVESGVPGGQPLTDISITAWRASYDAREASELAFLSVTRLALQDALQKAGRIELEPVMRVEMSLYQDHVGKVLADLTARRGRVTELDSLALGEARITALVPLAEMFGYASDLRSLCAGRAQFSAEPSSYEKRPDQGKTEKAI
;
A
#
# COMPACT_ATOMS: atom_id res chain seq x y z
N MET A 1 -4.86 1.51 36.88
CA MET A 1 -3.48 1.67 36.38
C MET A 1 -3.46 2.91 35.50
N ASN A 2 -2.41 3.74 35.57
CA ASN A 2 -2.27 4.86 34.65
C ASN A 2 -2.20 4.28 33.23
N LEU A 3 -3.19 4.59 32.40
CA LEU A 3 -3.01 4.53 30.95
C LEU A 3 -1.74 5.32 30.65
N ASP A 4 -0.91 4.87 29.70
CA ASP A 4 0.32 5.59 29.30
C ASP A 4 -0.04 7.05 28.91
N SER A 5 0.86 7.97 28.53
CA SER A 5 0.45 9.27 27.93
C SER A 5 0.48 9.19 26.41
N CYS A 6 -0.32 9.96 25.65
CA CYS A 6 -0.30 9.88 24.16
C CYS A 6 1.11 10.16 23.62
N THR A 7 1.89 10.96 24.37
CA THR A 7 3.31 11.24 24.12
C THR A 7 4.22 10.02 24.19
N ASN A 8 3.80 8.94 24.84
CA ASN A 8 4.59 7.73 25.05
C ASN A 8 4.23 6.61 24.08
N ILE A 9 3.29 6.83 23.16
CA ILE A 9 2.96 5.87 22.12
C ILE A 9 3.78 6.18 20.85
N ARG A 10 4.25 5.14 20.16
CA ARG A 10 4.87 5.22 18.83
C ARG A 10 4.15 4.23 17.90
N ASN A 11 3.51 4.73 16.85
CA ASN A 11 2.88 3.88 15.83
C ASN A 11 3.75 3.93 14.58
N ILE A 12 4.47 2.84 14.35
CA ILE A 12 5.52 2.75 13.33
C ILE A 12 5.21 1.67 12.31
N GLY A 13 5.33 2.03 11.03
CA GLY A 13 5.33 1.06 9.94
C GLY A 13 6.76 0.63 9.62
N VAL A 14 7.02 -0.67 9.48
CA VAL A 14 8.32 -1.14 8.95
C VAL A 14 8.14 -1.42 7.47
N ILE A 15 8.93 -0.73 6.64
CA ILE A 15 8.81 -0.75 5.18
C ILE A 15 10.17 -1.04 4.55
N ALA A 16 10.21 -1.85 3.50
CA ALA A 16 11.45 -2.22 2.84
C ALA A 16 11.23 -2.79 1.44
N HIS A 17 12.30 -2.91 0.66
CA HIS A 17 12.32 -3.78 -0.51
C HIS A 17 12.39 -5.27 -0.10
N VAL A 18 12.08 -6.16 -1.04
CA VAL A 18 12.14 -7.62 -0.82
C VAL A 18 13.56 -8.01 -0.41
N ASP A 19 13.69 -8.91 0.58
CA ASP A 19 14.98 -9.36 1.12
C ASP A 19 15.84 -8.29 1.85
N ALA A 20 15.31 -7.12 2.19
CA ALA A 20 16.02 -6.18 3.07
C ALA A 20 16.15 -6.67 4.53
N GLY A 21 15.36 -7.70 4.90
CA GLY A 21 15.30 -8.23 6.26
C GLY A 21 14.34 -7.49 7.19
N LYS A 22 13.23 -6.97 6.63
CA LYS A 22 12.13 -6.30 7.36
C LYS A 22 11.55 -7.20 8.46
N THR A 23 11.05 -8.39 8.09
CA THR A 23 10.49 -9.38 9.04
C THR A 23 11.52 -9.77 10.10
N THR A 24 12.79 -9.99 9.70
CA THR A 24 13.88 -10.29 10.63
C THR A 24 14.14 -9.16 11.63
N LEU A 25 14.03 -7.90 11.19
CA LEU A 25 14.14 -6.74 12.08
C LEU A 25 12.97 -6.70 13.07
N THR A 26 11.75 -6.94 12.60
CA THR A 26 10.55 -6.99 13.44
C THR A 26 10.67 -8.06 14.53
N GLU A 27 11.07 -9.29 14.18
CA GLU A 27 11.36 -10.36 15.16
C GLU A 27 12.42 -9.95 16.17
N ARG A 28 13.51 -9.32 15.70
CA ARG A 28 14.58 -8.88 16.60
C ARG A 28 14.06 -7.83 17.58
N ILE A 29 13.23 -6.89 17.13
CA ILE A 29 12.61 -5.90 18.02
C ILE A 29 11.77 -6.59 19.09
N LEU A 30 10.98 -7.60 18.73
CA LEU A 30 10.19 -8.36 19.70
C LEU A 30 11.07 -9.09 20.73
N LEU A 31 12.20 -9.65 20.29
CA LEU A 31 13.15 -10.32 21.17
C LEU A 31 13.82 -9.33 22.15
N GLU A 32 14.34 -8.21 21.63
CA GLU A 32 15.03 -7.21 22.46
C GLU A 32 14.09 -6.55 23.48
N THR A 33 12.82 -6.38 23.12
CA THR A 33 11.79 -5.88 24.05
C THR A 33 11.33 -6.92 25.07
N GLY A 34 11.77 -8.18 24.94
CA GLY A 34 11.32 -9.31 25.77
C GLY A 34 9.88 -9.75 25.50
N SER A 35 9.30 -9.33 24.38
CA SER A 35 7.95 -9.72 23.97
C SER A 35 7.90 -11.18 23.50
N ILE A 36 9.02 -11.69 22.96
CA ILE A 36 9.22 -13.11 22.64
C ILE A 36 10.50 -13.60 23.32
N SER A 37 10.55 -14.90 23.63
CA SER A 37 11.71 -15.53 24.29
C SER A 37 12.76 -16.05 23.30
N PHE A 38 12.39 -16.28 22.04
CA PHE A 38 13.26 -16.84 21.01
C PHE A 38 12.99 -16.16 19.66
N PRO A 39 14.03 -15.84 18.86
CA PRO A 39 13.83 -15.23 17.55
C PRO A 39 13.29 -16.26 16.53
N GLY A 40 12.24 -15.89 15.80
CA GLY A 40 11.82 -16.64 14.62
C GLY A 40 12.74 -16.43 13.42
N LEU A 41 12.82 -17.42 12.53
CA LEU A 41 13.58 -17.38 11.28
C LEU A 41 12.63 -17.48 10.08
N VAL A 42 12.74 -16.52 9.15
CA VAL A 42 11.87 -16.44 7.96
C VAL A 42 11.98 -17.71 7.11
N HIS A 43 13.19 -18.22 6.89
CA HIS A 43 13.42 -19.42 6.08
C HIS A 43 12.91 -20.71 6.74
N GLU A 44 12.67 -20.69 8.06
CA GLU A 44 12.12 -21.81 8.82
C GLU A 44 10.61 -21.63 9.09
N GLY A 45 10.02 -20.50 8.66
CA GLY A 45 8.61 -20.20 8.88
C GLY A 45 8.21 -20.05 10.35
N THR A 46 9.15 -19.71 11.23
CA THR A 46 8.95 -19.66 12.69
C THR A 46 8.74 -18.24 13.22
N THR A 47 8.64 -17.26 12.33
CA THR A 47 8.38 -15.85 12.65
C THR A 47 6.97 -15.64 13.18
N SER A 48 6.84 -14.76 14.17
CA SER A 48 5.60 -14.30 14.80
C SER A 48 4.80 -13.38 13.87
N SER A 49 5.47 -12.58 13.03
CA SER A 49 4.78 -11.65 12.10
C SER A 49 4.21 -12.33 10.85
N ASP A 50 4.89 -13.33 10.29
CA ASP A 50 4.40 -14.10 9.14
C ASP A 50 3.60 -15.33 9.62
N TYR A 51 2.33 -15.12 9.96
CA TYR A 51 1.47 -16.15 10.55
C TYR A 51 0.68 -16.97 9.53
N LEU A 52 0.55 -16.51 8.27
CA LEU A 52 -0.08 -17.32 7.23
C LEU A 52 0.84 -18.45 6.76
N LEU A 53 0.26 -19.60 6.43
CA LEU A 53 1.00 -20.75 5.89
C LEU A 53 1.77 -20.36 4.61
N GLN A 54 1.13 -19.60 3.71
CA GLN A 54 1.70 -19.17 2.44
C GLN A 54 2.87 -18.19 2.63
N GLU A 55 2.87 -17.38 3.69
CA GLU A 55 3.99 -16.50 4.02
C GLU A 55 5.21 -17.33 4.44
N ARG A 56 4.98 -18.34 5.29
CA ARG A 56 6.02 -19.26 5.78
C ARG A 56 6.62 -20.13 4.67
N GLU A 57 5.78 -20.66 3.77
CA GLU A 57 6.25 -21.50 2.65
C GLU A 57 7.07 -20.71 1.62
N ARG A 58 6.77 -19.42 1.44
CA ARG A 58 7.42 -18.57 0.42
C ARG A 58 8.48 -17.63 0.98
N GLY A 59 8.53 -17.42 2.29
CA GLY A 59 9.42 -16.48 2.95
C GLY A 59 9.14 -15.01 2.59
N ILE A 60 7.86 -14.65 2.35
CA ILE A 60 7.42 -13.28 2.03
C ILE A 60 6.25 -12.88 2.93
N SER A 61 6.20 -11.62 3.36
CA SER A 61 5.01 -11.08 4.04
C SER A 61 3.90 -10.74 3.03
N ILE A 62 2.68 -11.17 3.32
CA ILE A 62 1.47 -11.06 2.48
C ILE A 62 0.45 -10.13 3.17
N ILE A 63 0.20 -10.32 4.47
CA ILE A 63 -0.70 -9.49 5.27
C ILE A 63 0.13 -8.62 6.23
N SER A 64 -0.35 -7.41 6.55
CA SER A 64 0.31 -6.61 7.57
C SER A 64 0.03 -7.17 8.97
N ALA A 65 1.09 -7.50 9.72
CA ALA A 65 0.96 -7.91 11.11
C ALA A 65 1.08 -6.69 12.04
N ALA A 66 0.04 -6.45 12.86
CA ALA A 66 0.09 -5.46 13.92
C ALA A 66 0.62 -6.10 15.22
N LEU A 67 1.66 -5.51 15.78
CA LEU A 67 2.38 -5.99 16.96
C LEU A 67 2.48 -4.85 17.97
N SER A 68 2.39 -5.16 19.26
CA SER A 68 2.54 -4.17 20.33
C SER A 68 3.63 -4.62 21.30
N CYS A 69 4.64 -3.79 21.54
CA CYS A 69 5.71 -4.05 22.50
C CYS A 69 6.02 -2.83 23.37
N LYS A 70 6.70 -3.03 24.49
CA LYS A 70 7.10 -1.95 25.40
C LYS A 70 8.61 -1.77 25.39
N TRP A 71 9.07 -0.52 25.31
CA TRP A 71 10.48 -0.17 25.37
C TRP A 71 10.68 1.12 26.17
N HIS A 72 11.48 1.07 27.25
CA HIS A 72 11.79 2.24 28.10
C HIS A 72 10.58 3.12 28.48
N GLY A 73 9.44 2.51 28.83
CA GLY A 73 8.23 3.23 29.23
C GLY A 73 7.39 3.78 28.06
N HIS A 74 7.75 3.45 26.83
CA HIS A 74 6.97 3.70 25.62
C HIS A 74 6.23 2.44 25.17
N LEU A 75 5.02 2.63 24.63
CA LEU A 75 4.29 1.61 23.89
C LEU A 75 4.59 1.79 22.40
N ILE A 76 5.21 0.79 21.79
CA ILE A 76 5.52 0.78 20.36
C ILE A 76 4.55 -0.17 19.69
N ASN A 77 3.71 0.38 18.82
CA ASN A 77 2.85 -0.38 17.92
C ASN A 77 3.56 -0.45 16.57
N ILE A 78 3.87 -1.65 16.14
CA ILE A 78 4.59 -1.94 14.91
C ILE A 78 3.60 -2.55 13.94
N VAL A 79 3.54 -2.04 12.72
CA VAL A 79 2.85 -2.73 11.64
C VAL A 79 3.85 -3.12 10.57
N ASP A 80 4.01 -4.43 10.42
CA ASP A 80 4.98 -5.01 9.51
C ASP A 80 4.36 -5.17 8.11
N THR A 81 4.80 -4.37 7.13
CA THR A 81 4.10 -4.26 5.83
C THR A 81 4.62 -5.23 4.77
N PRO A 82 3.80 -5.74 3.84
CA PRO A 82 4.30 -6.52 2.70
C PRO A 82 5.33 -5.74 1.86
N GLY A 83 6.42 -6.41 1.48
CA GLY A 83 7.41 -5.85 0.54
C GLY A 83 7.07 -6.09 -0.93
N HIS A 84 6.08 -6.94 -1.22
CA HIS A 84 5.70 -7.35 -2.56
C HIS A 84 4.61 -6.45 -3.16
N ILE A 85 4.67 -6.23 -4.48
CA ILE A 85 3.82 -5.25 -5.18
C ILE A 85 2.35 -5.66 -5.28
N ASP A 86 2.09 -6.96 -5.40
CA ASP A 86 0.73 -7.55 -5.39
C ASP A 86 -0.09 -7.19 -4.14
N PHE A 87 0.58 -6.81 -3.04
CA PHE A 87 -0.04 -6.37 -1.78
C PHE A 87 0.11 -4.87 -1.54
N THR A 88 0.23 -4.09 -2.61
CA THR A 88 0.24 -2.62 -2.59
C THR A 88 -0.91 -2.03 -1.78
N ALA A 89 -2.12 -2.57 -1.93
CA ALA A 89 -3.30 -2.12 -1.19
C ALA A 89 -3.11 -2.26 0.33
N GLU A 90 -2.43 -3.30 0.78
CA GLU A 90 -2.14 -3.56 2.19
C GLU A 90 -1.09 -2.58 2.74
N VAL A 91 -0.07 -2.26 1.94
CA VAL A 91 0.94 -1.23 2.28
C VAL A 91 0.28 0.15 2.42
N GLU A 92 -0.59 0.54 1.47
CA GLU A 92 -1.30 1.82 1.51
C GLU A 92 -2.21 1.95 2.74
N ARG A 93 -2.92 0.87 3.12
CA ARG A 93 -3.74 0.84 4.36
C ARG A 93 -2.91 1.10 5.58
N THR A 94 -1.81 0.36 5.72
CA THR A 94 -0.97 0.43 6.90
C THR A 94 -0.34 1.81 7.05
N LEU A 95 0.25 2.35 5.97
CA LEU A 95 0.93 3.64 6.00
C LEU A 95 0.01 4.78 6.49
N ARG A 96 -1.27 4.75 6.13
CA ARG A 96 -2.25 5.78 6.56
C ARG A 96 -2.46 5.82 8.07
N VAL A 97 -2.25 4.70 8.74
CA VAL A 97 -2.57 4.52 10.17
C VAL A 97 -1.37 4.84 11.06
N MET A 98 -0.17 4.86 10.48
CA MET A 98 1.07 5.07 11.20
C MET A 98 1.35 6.55 11.42
N ASP A 99 2.07 6.86 12.50
CA ASP A 99 2.56 8.22 12.76
C ASP A 99 3.97 8.44 12.18
N ALA A 100 4.71 7.35 11.94
CA ALA A 100 6.06 7.35 11.38
C ALA A 100 6.41 6.00 10.74
N VAL A 101 7.54 5.92 10.03
CA VAL A 101 8.03 4.67 9.43
C VAL A 101 9.51 4.43 9.65
N ILE A 102 9.89 3.15 9.68
CA ILE A 102 11.28 2.69 9.59
C ILE A 102 11.48 2.10 8.20
N THR A 103 12.31 2.75 7.39
CA THR A 103 12.72 2.22 6.08
C THR A 103 13.96 1.37 6.21
N VAL A 104 13.86 0.09 5.87
CA VAL A 104 14.96 -0.87 5.97
C VAL A 104 15.67 -1.00 4.63
N PHE A 105 17.00 -0.86 4.64
CA PHE A 105 17.88 -1.03 3.49
C PHE A 105 18.82 -2.20 3.69
N CYS A 106 19.24 -2.84 2.60
CA CYS A 106 20.30 -3.85 2.61
C CYS A 106 21.64 -3.15 2.46
N ALA A 107 22.59 -3.39 3.36
CA ALA A 107 23.95 -2.84 3.28
C ALA A 107 24.71 -3.26 2.01
N VAL A 108 24.37 -4.42 1.43
CA VAL A 108 25.04 -4.97 0.24
C VAL A 108 24.43 -4.41 -1.04
N HIS A 109 23.09 -4.41 -1.15
CA HIS A 109 22.39 -4.00 -2.37
C HIS A 109 22.05 -2.50 -2.41
N GLY A 110 22.20 -1.80 -1.29
CA GLY A 110 21.92 -0.37 -1.18
C GLY A 110 20.46 0.02 -1.44
N VAL A 111 20.27 1.20 -2.03
CA VAL A 111 18.94 1.77 -2.32
C VAL A 111 18.43 1.25 -3.65
N GLN A 112 17.43 0.39 -3.58
CA GLN A 112 16.79 -0.21 -4.74
C GLN A 112 15.60 0.61 -5.26
N ALA A 113 15.18 0.31 -6.50
CA ALA A 113 13.98 0.80 -7.15
C ALA A 113 12.74 0.77 -6.26
N GLN A 114 12.48 -0.41 -5.70
CA GLN A 114 11.35 -0.69 -4.83
C GLN A 114 11.44 0.12 -3.54
N SER A 115 12.66 0.41 -3.06
CA SER A 115 12.86 1.29 -1.90
C SER A 115 12.39 2.71 -2.20
N GLU A 116 12.57 3.22 -3.42
CA GLU A 116 12.05 4.52 -3.84
C GLU A 116 10.52 4.53 -3.96
N THR A 117 9.91 3.46 -4.47
CA THR A 117 8.45 3.35 -4.55
C THR A 117 7.82 3.34 -3.16
N VAL A 118 8.38 2.54 -2.25
CA VAL A 118 7.95 2.49 -0.85
C VAL A 118 8.16 3.83 -0.14
N TRP A 119 9.31 4.49 -0.37
CA TRP A 119 9.59 5.84 0.12
C TRP A 119 8.60 6.88 -0.41
N ARG A 120 8.30 6.88 -1.72
CA ARG A 120 7.33 7.79 -2.34
C ARG A 120 5.95 7.67 -1.69
N ARG A 121 5.54 6.45 -1.30
CA ARG A 121 4.29 6.22 -0.58
C ARG A 121 4.32 6.79 0.84
N ALA A 122 5.39 6.53 1.59
CA ALA A 122 5.55 7.12 2.92
C ALA A 122 5.53 8.66 2.86
N ARG A 123 6.20 9.24 1.86
CA ARG A 123 6.22 10.69 1.62
C ARG A 123 4.87 11.25 1.18
N ARG A 124 4.06 10.50 0.42
CA ARG A 124 2.70 10.90 0.04
C ARG A 124 1.81 11.13 1.26
N TYR A 125 1.99 10.33 2.32
CA TYR A 125 1.31 10.50 3.60
C TYR A 125 2.06 11.44 4.57
N SER A 126 3.13 12.09 4.12
CA SER A 126 3.98 12.97 4.94
C SER A 126 4.49 12.31 6.22
N LEU A 127 4.81 11.00 6.15
CA LEU A 127 5.25 10.23 7.31
C LEU A 127 6.73 10.48 7.61
N PRO A 128 7.05 10.95 8.83
CA PRO A 128 8.42 10.99 9.33
C PRO A 128 9.09 9.63 9.24
N THR A 129 10.32 9.64 8.74
CA THR A 129 11.01 8.41 8.36
C THR A 129 12.36 8.32 9.03
N LEU A 130 12.64 7.15 9.60
CA LEU A 130 13.96 6.74 10.05
C LEU A 130 14.48 5.65 9.12
N ALA A 131 15.76 5.70 8.75
CA ALA A 131 16.38 4.68 7.92
C ALA A 131 17.23 3.72 8.76
N TYR A 132 17.12 2.41 8.50
CA TYR A 132 17.94 1.38 9.11
C TYR A 132 18.64 0.55 8.03
N VAL A 133 19.97 0.62 7.99
CA VAL A 133 20.81 -0.15 7.08
C VAL A 133 21.13 -1.50 7.73
N ASN A 134 20.41 -2.52 7.30
CA ASN A 134 20.49 -3.88 7.81
C ASN A 134 21.52 -4.72 7.03
N LYS A 135 21.84 -5.91 7.55
CA LYS A 135 22.77 -6.88 6.94
C LYS A 135 24.22 -6.38 6.87
N MET A 136 24.64 -5.57 7.84
CA MET A 136 26.04 -5.12 7.96
C MET A 136 27.02 -6.28 8.19
N ASP A 137 26.54 -7.44 8.64
CA ASP A 137 27.29 -8.69 8.81
C ASP A 137 27.69 -9.39 7.50
N ARG A 138 27.19 -8.95 6.35
CA ARG A 138 27.42 -9.59 5.06
C ARG A 138 28.67 -9.05 4.37
N GLU A 139 29.34 -9.92 3.62
CA GLU A 139 30.41 -9.51 2.71
C GLU A 139 29.89 -8.50 1.69
N GLY A 140 30.64 -7.42 1.48
CA GLY A 140 30.24 -6.32 0.59
C GLY A 140 29.28 -5.31 1.22
N ALA A 141 29.03 -5.37 2.53
CA ALA A 141 28.26 -4.34 3.23
C ALA A 141 28.98 -2.97 3.18
N ASP A 142 28.29 -1.96 2.66
CA ASP A 142 28.82 -0.59 2.56
C ASP A 142 27.76 0.44 3.02
N PHE A 143 27.95 0.94 4.25
CA PHE A 143 27.06 1.94 4.85
C PHE A 143 27.09 3.28 4.11
N ASN A 144 28.27 3.71 3.65
CA ASN A 144 28.46 5.00 2.99
C ASN A 144 27.84 5.00 1.59
N ALA A 145 27.90 3.88 0.87
CA ALA A 145 27.20 3.70 -0.40
C ALA A 145 25.68 3.81 -0.22
N VAL A 146 25.11 3.22 0.83
CA VAL A 146 23.66 3.35 1.12
C VAL A 146 23.30 4.79 1.45
N LEU A 147 24.07 5.48 2.30
CA LEU A 147 23.87 6.90 2.62
C LEU A 147 23.86 7.79 1.37
N ALA A 148 24.86 7.62 0.50
CA ALA A 148 24.95 8.34 -0.76
C ALA A 148 23.75 8.03 -1.67
N GLY A 149 23.33 6.76 -1.70
CA GLY A 149 22.14 6.31 -2.42
C GLY A 149 20.86 7.00 -1.94
N ILE A 150 20.65 7.09 -0.62
CA ILE A 150 19.49 7.77 -0.02
C ILE A 150 19.48 9.24 -0.42
N ARG A 151 20.61 9.95 -0.22
CA ARG A 151 20.72 11.38 -0.57
C ARG A 151 20.42 11.65 -2.05
N LYS A 152 21.00 10.84 -2.94
CA LYS A 152 20.84 11.00 -4.39
C LYS A 152 19.42 10.71 -4.86
N ARG A 153 18.78 9.65 -4.35
CA ARG A 153 17.50 9.16 -4.88
C ARG A 153 16.30 9.79 -4.19
N PHE A 154 16.38 10.04 -2.88
CA PHE A 154 15.24 10.55 -2.12
C PHE A 154 15.16 12.07 -2.12
N ALA A 155 16.24 12.75 -2.52
CA ALA A 155 16.38 14.20 -2.52
C ALA A 155 16.06 14.82 -1.15
N VAL A 156 16.45 14.11 -0.08
CA VAL A 156 16.34 14.55 1.32
C VAL A 156 17.69 14.29 2.00
N PRO A 157 18.17 15.19 2.87
CA PRO A 157 19.36 14.94 3.67
C PRO A 157 19.27 13.64 4.45
N ALA A 158 20.28 12.77 4.29
CA ALA A 158 20.44 11.55 5.07
C ALA A 158 21.55 11.77 6.10
N LEU A 159 21.16 11.88 7.37
CA LEU A 159 22.05 12.18 8.48
C LEU A 159 22.53 10.87 9.11
N PRO A 160 23.82 10.50 8.99
CA PRO A 160 24.35 9.35 9.72
C PRO A 160 24.24 9.61 11.22
N MET A 161 23.66 8.67 11.96
CA MET A 161 23.59 8.70 13.43
C MET A 161 24.61 7.77 14.07
N GLN A 162 25.20 6.89 13.27
CA GLN A 162 26.10 5.84 13.72
C GLN A 162 27.27 5.65 12.74
N ILE A 163 28.42 5.22 13.29
CA ILE A 163 29.54 4.68 12.50
C ILE A 163 29.58 3.17 12.72
N PRO A 164 29.54 2.34 11.65
CA PRO A 164 29.69 0.91 11.79
C PRO A 164 31.14 0.55 12.15
N VAL A 165 31.30 -0.39 13.08
CA VAL A 165 32.60 -0.87 13.55
C VAL A 165 32.84 -2.26 12.99
N PHE A 166 33.98 -2.41 12.30
CA PHE A 166 34.45 -3.68 11.77
C PHE A 166 35.78 -4.06 12.40
N VAL A 167 35.91 -5.31 12.81
CA VAL A 167 37.17 -5.90 13.29
C VAL A 167 37.45 -7.14 12.46
N GLU A 168 38.63 -7.21 11.83
CA GLU A 168 38.99 -8.30 10.92
C GLU A 168 37.92 -8.58 9.84
N GLN A 169 37.37 -7.52 9.24
CA GLN A 169 36.28 -7.56 8.23
C GLN A 169 34.94 -8.11 8.76
N ARG A 170 34.79 -8.33 10.07
CA ARG A 170 33.53 -8.74 10.69
C ARG A 170 32.85 -7.54 11.34
N PHE A 171 31.57 -7.40 11.07
CA PHE A 171 30.76 -6.38 11.72
C PHE A 171 30.56 -6.73 13.19
N VAL A 172 30.91 -5.78 14.06
CA VAL A 172 30.88 -5.94 15.52
C VAL A 172 29.78 -5.10 16.16
N GLY A 173 29.43 -3.97 15.56
CA GLY A 173 28.39 -3.09 16.07
C GLY A 173 28.55 -1.69 15.51
N ALA A 174 28.02 -0.69 16.21
CA ALA A 174 28.11 0.70 15.79
C ALA A 174 28.41 1.66 16.95
N VAL A 175 28.92 2.86 16.63
CA VAL A 175 29.18 3.95 17.59
C VAL A 175 28.17 5.06 17.36
N ASP A 176 27.49 5.51 18.41
CA ASP A 176 26.53 6.61 18.35
C ASP A 176 27.26 7.96 18.22
N LEU A 177 26.93 8.74 17.19
CA LEU A 177 27.62 9.99 16.87
C LEU A 177 27.30 11.13 17.84
N PHE A 178 26.16 11.10 18.54
CA PHE A 178 25.83 12.14 19.52
C PHE A 178 26.62 11.95 20.82
N SER A 179 26.60 10.73 21.35
CA SER A 179 27.20 10.39 22.63
C SER A 179 28.67 9.96 22.54
N GLY A 180 29.13 9.49 21.36
CA GLY A 180 30.45 8.90 21.18
C GLY A 180 30.61 7.54 21.87
N LYS A 181 29.51 6.87 22.21
CA LYS A 181 29.49 5.60 22.94
C LYS A 181 29.13 4.44 22.02
N PRO A 182 29.59 3.21 22.32
CA PRO A 182 29.17 2.03 21.59
C PRO A 182 27.67 1.80 21.75
N ALA A 183 27.04 1.37 20.67
CA ALA A 183 25.60 1.13 20.53
C ALA A 183 25.28 -0.37 20.48
N PHE A 184 26.01 -1.18 21.25
CA PHE A 184 25.92 -2.64 21.33
C PHE A 184 26.23 -3.15 22.74
N SER A 185 25.86 -4.40 23.06
CA SER A 185 25.68 -4.86 24.45
C SER A 185 26.56 -6.05 24.89
N LEU A 186 27.38 -6.66 24.03
CA LEU A 186 28.16 -7.83 24.43
C LEU A 186 29.52 -7.46 25.06
N SER A 187 29.94 -8.23 26.06
CA SER A 187 31.21 -8.01 26.76
C SER A 187 32.45 -8.21 25.89
N GLU A 188 32.38 -9.09 24.89
CA GLU A 188 33.44 -9.25 23.88
C GLU A 188 33.55 -8.01 22.99
N GLU A 189 32.41 -7.41 22.62
CA GLU A 189 32.37 -6.20 21.79
C GLU A 189 32.94 -4.98 22.50
N ALA A 190 32.85 -4.91 23.84
CA ALA A 190 33.48 -3.83 24.61
C ALA A 190 35.02 -3.84 24.48
N SER A 191 35.62 -5.04 24.36
CA SER A 191 37.07 -5.16 24.13
C SER A 191 37.47 -4.74 22.72
N TRP A 192 36.65 -5.09 21.73
CA TRP A 192 36.80 -4.66 20.34
C TRP A 192 36.62 -3.15 20.16
N PHE A 193 35.68 -2.55 20.90
CA PHE A 193 35.49 -1.11 20.94
C PHE A 193 36.74 -0.38 21.44
N ALA A 194 37.34 -0.87 22.53
CA ALA A 194 38.56 -0.27 23.08
C ALA A 194 39.73 -0.33 22.07
N ALA A 195 39.82 -1.43 21.31
CA ALA A 195 40.81 -1.57 20.24
C ALA A 195 40.54 -0.58 19.09
N TRP A 196 39.30 -0.49 18.61
CA TRP A 196 38.91 0.46 17.55
C TRP A 196 39.11 1.92 17.98
N GLN A 197 38.74 2.29 19.21
CA GLN A 197 38.92 3.64 19.73
C GLN A 197 40.40 4.03 19.89
N SER A 198 41.28 3.05 20.07
CA SER A 198 42.73 3.28 20.12
C SER A 198 43.38 3.47 18.74
N ASP A 199 42.64 3.21 17.66
CA ASP A 199 43.07 3.48 16.29
C ASP A 199 42.92 4.98 15.97
N LEU A 200 43.99 5.58 15.44
CA LEU A 200 44.05 7.00 15.13
C LEU A 200 43.13 7.35 13.96
N ASP A 201 43.02 6.47 12.96
CA ASP A 201 42.20 6.72 11.78
C ASP A 201 40.71 6.71 12.14
N ALA A 202 40.31 5.78 13.01
CA ALA A 202 38.95 5.71 13.57
C ALA A 202 38.58 6.95 14.39
N ALA A 203 39.52 7.50 15.18
CA ALA A 203 39.28 8.71 15.97
C ALA A 203 39.09 9.95 15.07
N ILE A 204 39.86 10.06 13.97
CA ILE A 204 39.73 11.14 12.98
C ILE A 204 38.39 11.02 12.24
N GLU A 205 38.02 9.81 11.82
CA GLU A 205 36.73 9.55 11.17
C GLU A 205 35.56 9.93 12.08
N LEU A 206 35.64 9.58 13.37
CA LEU A 206 34.62 9.91 14.37
C LEU A 206 34.45 11.43 14.53
N GLU A 207 35.52 12.20 14.71
CA GLU A 207 35.40 13.66 14.88
C GLU A 207 34.87 14.33 13.60
N SER A 208 35.35 13.90 12.43
CA SER A 208 34.86 14.38 11.12
C SER A 208 33.36 14.11 10.93
N ALA A 209 32.90 12.90 11.25
CA ALA A 209 31.48 12.54 11.15
C ALA A 209 30.62 13.34 12.15
N ARG A 210 31.13 13.61 13.36
CA ARG A 210 30.44 14.45 14.35
C ARG A 210 30.33 15.90 13.91
N GLU A 211 31.39 16.44 13.31
CA GLU A 211 31.39 17.80 12.76
C GLU A 211 30.39 17.92 11.61
N TYR A 212 30.35 16.93 10.71
CA TYR A 212 29.36 16.89 9.63
C TYR A 212 27.91 16.84 10.16
N VAL A 213 27.66 16.06 11.21
CA VAL A 213 26.34 15.98 11.85
C VAL A 213 25.94 17.33 12.46
N LEU A 214 26.89 18.01 13.10
CA LEU A 214 26.70 19.34 13.67
C LEU A 214 26.37 20.38 12.58
N GLU A 215 27.11 20.36 11.47
CA GLU A 215 26.89 21.23 10.32
C GLU A 215 25.48 21.03 9.74
N CYS A 216 25.06 19.78 9.52
CA CYS A 216 23.72 19.48 9.01
C CYS A 216 22.60 19.95 9.95
N LEU A 217 22.79 19.82 11.26
CA LEU A 217 21.80 20.29 12.24
C LEU A 217 21.79 21.82 12.35
N ALA A 218 22.93 22.48 12.16
CA ALA A 218 23.03 23.94 12.13
C ALA A 218 22.25 24.57 10.96
N GLU A 219 22.11 23.87 9.83
CA GLU A 219 21.26 24.34 8.72
C GLU A 219 19.76 24.32 9.04
N LEU A 220 19.33 23.56 10.06
CA LEU A 220 17.93 23.26 10.34
C LEU A 220 17.42 23.85 11.66
N ASP A 221 18.31 24.21 12.59
CA ASP A 221 17.97 24.75 13.90
C ASP A 221 18.84 25.97 14.28
N ASP A 222 18.17 27.08 14.60
CA ASP A 222 18.82 28.36 14.90
C ASP A 222 19.69 28.32 16.16
N GLU A 223 19.35 27.50 17.16
CA GLU A 223 20.12 27.39 18.40
C GLU A 223 21.41 26.59 18.17
N VAL A 224 21.33 25.53 17.37
CA VAL A 224 22.51 24.78 16.90
C VAL A 224 23.40 25.68 16.04
N LEU A 225 22.82 26.44 15.10
CA LEU A 225 23.55 27.39 14.25
C LEU A 225 24.32 28.43 15.07
N ARG A 226 23.67 29.00 16.10
CA ARG A 226 24.30 29.96 17.00
C ARG A 226 25.51 29.35 17.72
N CYS A 227 25.39 28.13 18.22
CA CYS A 227 26.51 27.42 18.85
C CYS A 227 27.64 27.19 17.85
N TYR A 228 27.31 26.73 16.64
CA TYR A 228 28.27 26.44 15.57
C TYR A 228 29.08 27.68 15.17
N LEU A 229 28.41 28.82 14.91
CA LEU A 229 29.06 30.08 14.53
C LEU A 229 29.99 30.65 15.61
N ASN A 230 29.70 30.36 16.89
CA ASN A 230 30.50 30.78 18.03
C ASN A 230 31.62 29.79 18.39
N ASN A 231 31.80 28.69 17.64
CA ASN A 231 32.67 27.57 17.98
C ASN A 231 32.36 26.94 19.36
N GLU A 232 31.08 26.96 19.77
CA GLU A 232 30.58 26.32 20.99
C GLU A 232 29.97 24.95 20.66
N LYS A 233 30.23 23.93 21.49
CA LYS A 233 29.58 22.62 21.35
C LYS A 233 28.16 22.69 21.92
N PRO A 234 27.09 22.49 21.12
CA PRO A 234 25.73 22.49 21.64
C PRO A 234 25.54 21.34 22.62
N GLY A 235 24.68 21.55 23.63
CA GLY A 235 24.32 20.49 24.55
C GLY A 235 23.59 19.35 23.83
N LEU A 236 23.77 18.11 24.30
CA LEU A 236 23.12 16.93 23.74
C LEU A 236 21.59 17.08 23.64
N GLY A 237 20.95 17.69 24.64
CA GLY A 237 19.50 17.94 24.62
C GLY A 237 19.06 18.93 23.53
N VAL A 238 19.90 19.90 23.16
CA VAL A 238 19.63 20.83 22.05
C VAL A 238 19.69 20.09 20.73
N MET A 239 20.76 19.32 20.50
CA MET A 239 20.92 18.50 19.29
C MET A 239 19.79 17.49 19.13
N GLN A 240 19.38 16.81 20.21
CA GLN A 240 18.29 15.84 20.19
C GLN A 240 16.94 16.47 19.85
N ARG A 241 16.67 17.68 20.37
CA ARG A 241 15.48 18.45 20.04
C ARG A 241 15.49 18.88 18.57
N ALA A 242 16.58 19.48 18.11
CA ALA A 242 16.74 19.90 16.72
C ALA A 242 16.52 18.71 15.76
N LEU A 243 17.12 17.56 16.06
CA LEU A 243 16.93 16.33 15.28
C LEU A 243 15.47 15.87 15.28
N ARG A 244 14.82 15.82 16.44
CA ARG A 244 13.42 15.40 16.56
C ARG A 244 12.49 16.33 15.75
N ASP A 245 12.71 17.63 15.81
CA ASP A 245 11.90 18.61 15.10
C ASP A 245 12.09 18.49 13.57
N ALA A 246 13.32 18.26 13.12
CA ALA A 246 13.63 18.02 11.71
C ALA A 246 13.02 16.70 11.19
N VAL A 247 13.07 15.64 12.00
CA VAL A 247 12.43 14.35 11.69
C VAL A 247 10.91 14.51 11.59
N ALA A 248 10.27 15.18 12.55
CA ALA A 248 8.83 15.40 12.56
C ALA A 248 8.35 16.21 11.34
N LYS A 249 9.18 17.14 10.84
CA LYS A 249 8.95 17.91 9.61
C LYS A 249 9.30 17.15 8.32
N SER A 250 9.82 15.92 8.43
CA SER A 250 10.34 15.14 7.31
C SER A 250 11.40 15.88 6.48
N SER A 251 12.16 16.80 7.10
CA SER A 251 13.17 17.61 6.42
C SER A 251 14.54 16.91 6.34
N LEU A 252 14.75 15.87 7.16
CA LEU A 252 15.92 15.00 7.11
C LEU A 252 15.52 13.55 7.44
N ILE A 253 16.37 12.60 7.09
CA ILE A 253 16.25 11.18 7.47
C ILE A 253 17.44 10.79 8.35
N PRO A 254 17.23 10.42 9.63
CA PRO A 254 18.29 9.88 10.47
C PRO A 254 18.55 8.42 10.08
N VAL A 255 19.82 8.08 9.90
CA VAL A 255 20.24 6.78 9.38
C VAL A 255 21.04 6.02 10.44
N PHE A 256 20.52 4.85 10.80
CA PHE A 256 21.13 3.88 11.70
C PHE A 256 21.60 2.66 10.90
N CYS A 257 22.50 1.85 11.47
CA CYS A 257 23.02 0.66 10.81
C CYS A 257 23.15 -0.51 11.78
N GLY A 258 23.02 -1.74 11.28
CA GLY A 258 23.22 -2.92 12.09
C GLY A 258 22.97 -4.25 11.38
N SER A 259 22.88 -5.30 12.19
CA SER A 259 22.46 -6.63 11.77
C SER A 259 21.32 -7.10 12.66
N ALA A 260 20.13 -7.28 12.09
CA ALA A 260 19.00 -7.89 12.78
C ALA A 260 19.26 -9.38 13.13
N LEU A 261 20.18 -10.04 12.42
CA LEU A 261 20.53 -11.44 12.65
C LEU A 261 21.45 -11.61 13.87
N VAL A 262 22.46 -10.74 14.00
CA VAL A 262 23.52 -10.85 15.03
C VAL A 262 23.31 -9.87 16.21
N SER A 263 22.29 -9.01 16.14
CA SER A 263 21.90 -8.00 17.16
C SER A 263 22.86 -6.81 17.34
N GLY A 264 23.65 -6.46 16.34
CA GLY A 264 24.71 -5.44 16.49
C GLY A 264 24.28 -3.98 16.72
N SER A 265 22.98 -3.65 16.83
CA SER A 265 22.52 -2.27 17.14
C SER A 265 20.99 -2.06 17.30
N VAL A 266 20.16 -3.11 17.28
CA VAL A 266 18.69 -2.96 17.33
C VAL A 266 18.18 -2.25 18.60
N PRO A 267 18.77 -2.45 19.79
CA PRO A 267 18.40 -1.64 20.97
C PRO A 267 18.60 -0.13 20.76
N ALA A 268 19.65 0.28 20.04
CA ALA A 268 19.90 1.68 19.72
C ALA A 268 18.89 2.24 18.71
N LEU A 269 18.43 1.41 17.76
CA LEU A 269 17.31 1.74 16.89
C LEU A 269 16.03 1.97 17.71
N LEU A 270 15.73 1.13 18.69
CA LEU A 270 14.55 1.29 19.55
C LEU A 270 14.61 2.56 20.40
N ASP A 271 15.79 2.87 20.93
CA ASP A 271 16.04 4.16 21.60
C ASP A 271 15.79 5.35 20.66
N ALA A 272 16.24 5.26 19.41
CA ALA A 272 16.02 6.28 18.39
C ALA A 272 14.54 6.44 18.04
N VAL A 273 13.79 5.34 17.94
CA VAL A 273 12.32 5.35 17.73
C VAL A 273 11.64 6.14 18.84
N CYS A 274 11.97 5.87 20.11
CA CYS A 274 11.36 6.58 21.23
C CYS A 274 11.77 8.07 21.27
N ARG A 275 13.02 8.39 20.94
CA ARG A 275 13.56 9.75 21.06
C ARG A 275 13.20 10.67 19.89
N TYR A 276 13.27 10.18 18.66
CA TYR A 276 13.26 11.01 17.46
C TYR A 276 11.99 10.86 16.62
N LEU A 277 11.31 9.70 16.65
CA LEU A 277 10.04 9.58 15.95
C LEU A 277 8.91 10.25 16.73
N PRO A 278 7.96 10.90 16.05
CA PRO A 278 6.82 11.54 16.68
C PRO A 278 5.84 10.51 17.26
N GLY A 279 5.10 10.96 18.27
CA GLY A 279 3.91 10.23 18.74
C GLY A 279 2.63 10.70 18.04
N PRO A 280 1.50 10.06 18.36
CA PRO A 280 0.17 10.47 17.91
C PRO A 280 -0.10 11.96 18.11
N GLY A 281 -0.65 12.63 17.09
CA GLY A 281 -1.06 14.04 17.14
C GLY A 281 0.08 15.06 17.03
N GLN A 282 1.31 14.61 16.74
CA GLN A 282 2.50 15.49 16.62
C GLN A 282 2.92 15.78 15.17
N THR A 283 2.17 15.32 14.17
CA THR A 283 2.51 15.45 12.75
C THR A 283 1.33 15.89 11.90
N GLU A 284 1.58 16.55 10.76
CA GLU A 284 0.53 16.81 9.76
C GLU A 284 -0.10 15.51 9.23
N ALA A 285 0.66 14.42 9.14
CA ALA A 285 0.18 13.10 8.77
C ALA A 285 -0.91 12.57 9.73
N SER A 286 -0.71 12.75 11.04
CA SER A 286 -1.75 12.42 12.04
C SER A 286 -2.97 13.34 11.92
N LEU A 287 -2.75 14.63 11.60
CA LEU A 287 -3.78 15.66 11.46
C LEU A 287 -4.64 15.55 10.19
N ALA A 288 -4.12 14.93 9.12
CA ALA A 288 -4.74 14.88 7.79
C ALA A 288 -5.88 13.85 7.64
N ALA A 289 -6.24 13.10 8.67
CA ALA A 289 -7.24 12.04 8.57
C ALA A 289 -8.71 12.50 8.68
N CYS A 290 -9.00 13.74 9.07
CA CYS A 290 -10.35 14.19 9.40
C CYS A 290 -10.95 15.19 8.40
N ILE A 291 -12.12 14.88 7.82
CA ILE A 291 -12.95 15.85 7.07
C ILE A 291 -13.65 16.82 8.03
N CYS A 292 -14.00 16.35 9.23
CA CYS A 292 -14.56 17.15 10.33
C CYS A 292 -13.56 17.09 11.49
N LYS A 293 -12.80 18.16 11.73
CA LYS A 293 -11.77 18.17 12.79
C LYS A 293 -12.42 18.05 14.18
N PRO A 294 -12.05 17.04 15.00
CA PRO A 294 -11.99 17.26 16.44
C PRO A 294 -11.01 18.41 16.71
N GLU A 295 -11.30 19.29 17.66
CA GLU A 295 -10.45 20.48 17.92
C GLU A 295 -9.04 20.08 18.39
N ASN A 296 -8.89 18.90 19.01
CA ASN A 296 -7.63 18.32 19.50
C ASN A 296 -7.57 16.80 19.30
N GLN A 297 -7.02 16.36 18.15
CA GLN A 297 -6.65 14.96 17.99
C GLN A 297 -5.69 14.51 19.10
N CYS A 298 -5.90 13.29 19.61
CA CYS A 298 -5.24 12.74 20.80
C CYS A 298 -5.68 13.25 22.17
N ASP A 299 -6.81 13.97 22.27
CA ASP A 299 -7.46 14.20 23.56
C ASP A 299 -8.38 13.02 23.96
N SER A 300 -8.12 12.46 25.14
CA SER A 300 -8.96 11.43 25.75
C SER A 300 -10.33 11.94 26.20
N CYS A 301 -10.49 13.28 26.33
CA CYS A 301 -11.74 13.93 26.71
C CYS A 301 -12.67 14.23 25.52
N GLU A 302 -12.18 14.09 24.29
CA GLU A 302 -12.99 14.26 23.08
C GLU A 302 -13.87 13.03 22.77
N PRO A 303 -14.90 13.18 21.91
CA PRO A 303 -15.72 12.06 21.46
C PRO A 303 -14.87 11.00 20.77
N PHE A 304 -15.23 9.72 20.97
CA PHE A 304 -14.54 8.60 20.31
C PHE A 304 -14.65 8.70 18.78
N CYS A 305 -13.50 8.60 18.12
CA CYS A 305 -13.39 8.46 16.67
C CYS A 305 -12.25 7.50 16.32
N ALA A 306 -12.54 6.49 15.48
CA ALA A 306 -11.58 5.49 15.06
C ALA A 306 -11.74 5.09 13.59
N LEU A 307 -10.63 4.67 12.97
CA LEU A 307 -10.59 4.13 11.61
C LEU A 307 -10.29 2.63 11.65
N VAL A 308 -11.11 1.84 10.98
CA VAL A 308 -10.82 0.41 10.73
C VAL A 308 -9.82 0.30 9.59
N PHE A 309 -8.69 -0.38 9.81
CA PHE A 309 -7.66 -0.53 8.79
C PHE A 309 -7.34 -1.97 8.42
N ASN A 310 -7.68 -2.94 9.28
CA ASN A 310 -7.51 -4.35 8.97
C ASN A 310 -8.64 -5.17 9.63
N GLN A 311 -9.15 -6.13 8.89
CA GLN A 311 -10.13 -7.13 9.33
C GLN A 311 -9.45 -8.49 9.23
N GLY A 312 -8.81 -8.91 10.32
CA GLY A 312 -8.07 -10.17 10.39
C GLY A 312 -8.84 -11.24 11.16
N ARG A 313 -8.67 -12.51 10.76
CA ARG A 313 -9.03 -13.65 11.61
C ARG A 313 -7.99 -13.79 12.72
N LEU A 314 -8.30 -13.27 13.90
CA LEU A 314 -7.59 -13.70 15.11
C LEU A 314 -8.09 -15.11 15.45
N SER A 315 -7.16 -16.02 15.69
CA SER A 315 -7.31 -17.49 15.76
C SER A 315 -8.45 -18.01 16.67
N HIS A 316 -9.05 -17.17 17.52
CA HIS A 316 -10.18 -17.51 18.40
C HIS A 316 -11.30 -16.45 18.49
N ALA A 317 -11.28 -15.39 17.67
CA ALA A 317 -12.29 -14.33 17.69
C ALA A 317 -12.74 -13.96 16.27
N ASP A 318 -13.75 -14.69 15.77
CA ASP A 318 -14.43 -14.35 14.53
C ASP A 318 -15.00 -12.92 14.63
N GLY A 319 -14.56 -12.03 13.74
CA GLY A 319 -15.09 -10.66 13.62
C GLY A 319 -14.35 -9.57 14.41
N CYS A 320 -13.12 -9.81 14.85
CA CYS A 320 -12.29 -8.74 15.41
C CYS A 320 -11.82 -7.76 14.31
N LEU A 321 -11.94 -6.46 14.59
CA LEU A 321 -11.51 -5.38 13.70
C LEU A 321 -10.32 -4.65 14.30
N ALA A 322 -9.21 -4.62 13.59
CA ALA A 322 -8.07 -3.80 13.95
C ALA A 322 -8.33 -2.35 13.54
N LEU A 323 -8.24 -1.45 14.51
CA LEU A 323 -8.53 -0.04 14.33
C LEU A 323 -7.56 0.88 15.05
N ARG A 324 -7.54 2.11 14.56
CA ARG A 324 -6.77 3.22 15.09
C ARG A 324 -7.67 4.24 15.72
N LEU A 325 -7.43 4.55 16.99
CA LEU A 325 -8.16 5.59 17.70
C LEU A 325 -7.50 6.95 17.43
N TYR A 326 -8.26 7.91 16.92
CA TYR A 326 -7.80 9.28 16.69
C TYR A 326 -8.21 10.24 17.81
N SER A 327 -9.39 10.03 18.42
CA SER A 327 -9.90 10.83 19.53
C SER A 327 -10.69 9.97 20.53
N GLY A 328 -10.77 10.45 21.78
CA GLY A 328 -11.56 9.85 22.84
C GLY A 328 -11.02 8.54 23.40
N THR A 329 -11.90 7.75 24.01
CA THR A 329 -11.57 6.45 24.63
C THR A 329 -12.61 5.41 24.28
N VAL A 330 -12.21 4.13 24.29
CA VAL A 330 -13.11 2.99 24.10
C VAL A 330 -12.97 2.02 25.26
N LYS A 331 -14.10 1.47 25.68
CA LYS A 331 -14.20 0.46 26.75
C LYS A 331 -15.22 -0.60 26.38
N PRO A 332 -15.08 -1.83 26.90
CA PRO A 332 -16.15 -2.83 26.84
C PRO A 332 -17.49 -2.25 27.32
N GLY A 333 -18.57 -2.55 26.61
CA GLY A 333 -19.93 -2.05 26.87
C GLY A 333 -20.25 -0.68 26.26
N MET A 334 -19.28 -0.01 25.60
CA MET A 334 -19.53 1.25 24.91
C MET A 334 -20.35 1.04 23.63
N ARG A 335 -21.27 1.97 23.33
CA ARG A 335 -21.99 2.00 22.06
C ARG A 335 -21.31 2.95 21.09
N ILE A 336 -21.06 2.44 19.88
CA ILE A 336 -20.42 3.16 18.78
C ILE A 336 -21.31 3.10 17.53
N GLN A 337 -21.07 3.98 16.57
CA GLN A 337 -21.81 4.06 15.32
C GLN A 337 -20.86 3.93 14.13
N ASN A 338 -21.22 3.09 13.16
CA ASN A 338 -20.55 3.05 11.87
C ASN A 338 -21.08 4.18 10.99
N MET A 339 -20.19 5.07 10.54
CA MET A 339 -20.58 6.27 9.79
C MET A 339 -21.00 5.98 8.34
N ARG A 340 -20.54 4.86 7.75
CA ARG A 340 -20.96 4.44 6.41
C ARG A 340 -22.37 3.88 6.41
N THR A 341 -22.67 2.97 7.35
CA THR A 341 -23.97 2.27 7.39
C THR A 341 -25.00 2.94 8.28
N GLY A 342 -24.57 3.85 9.16
CA GLY A 342 -25.39 4.46 10.21
C GLY A 342 -25.76 3.50 11.35
N LYS A 343 -25.34 2.23 11.30
CA LYS A 343 -25.71 1.21 12.29
C LYS A 343 -24.99 1.44 13.62
N LYS A 344 -25.72 1.21 14.72
CA LYS A 344 -25.20 1.26 16.09
C LYS A 344 -24.71 -0.13 16.51
N MET A 345 -23.57 -0.18 17.17
CA MET A 345 -22.88 -1.41 17.57
C MET A 345 -22.43 -1.30 19.02
N LEU A 346 -22.31 -2.45 19.68
CA LEU A 346 -21.81 -2.56 21.05
C LEU A 346 -20.40 -3.12 21.03
N VAL A 347 -19.49 -2.49 21.75
CA VAL A 347 -18.14 -3.02 21.95
C VAL A 347 -18.19 -4.13 23.00
N HIS A 348 -17.93 -5.37 22.62
CA HIS A 348 -17.91 -6.49 23.55
C HIS A 348 -16.58 -6.59 24.30
N ARG A 349 -15.47 -6.56 23.55
CA ARG A 349 -14.11 -6.64 24.10
C ARG A 349 -13.19 -5.66 23.37
N VAL A 350 -12.19 -5.19 24.09
CA VAL A 350 -11.08 -4.38 23.55
C VAL A 350 -9.82 -5.22 23.69
N LEU A 351 -9.11 -5.41 22.59
CA LEU A 351 -8.00 -6.36 22.48
C LEU A 351 -6.72 -5.61 22.06
N ARG A 352 -5.61 -5.90 22.73
CA ARG A 352 -4.27 -5.52 22.25
C ARG A 352 -3.77 -6.61 21.32
N ILE A 353 -3.42 -6.22 20.10
CA ILE A 353 -3.05 -7.16 19.03
C ILE A 353 -1.56 -7.51 19.16
N PHE A 354 -1.27 -8.81 19.04
CA PHE A 354 0.07 -9.36 18.94
C PHE A 354 0.09 -10.41 17.83
N ALA A 355 0.24 -9.96 16.58
CA ALA A 355 0.11 -10.81 15.39
C ALA A 355 -1.21 -11.61 15.37
N ASP A 356 -1.14 -12.94 15.54
CA ASP A 356 -2.29 -13.85 15.55
C ASP A 356 -2.87 -14.11 16.97
N ASP A 357 -2.21 -13.59 18.00
CA ASP A 357 -2.64 -13.64 19.41
C ASP A 357 -3.13 -12.26 19.90
N TYR A 358 -3.81 -12.26 21.05
CA TYR A 358 -4.35 -11.05 21.64
C TYR A 358 -4.43 -11.07 23.15
N GLN A 359 -4.32 -9.88 23.74
CA GLN A 359 -4.56 -9.66 25.17
C GLN A 359 -5.77 -8.76 25.36
N GLU A 360 -6.76 -9.21 26.13
CA GLU A 360 -7.90 -8.36 26.50
C GLU A 360 -7.45 -7.23 27.45
N ILE A 361 -7.91 -6.01 27.15
CA ILE A 361 -7.59 -4.80 27.93
C ILE A 361 -8.87 -4.06 28.36
N GLU A 362 -8.81 -3.36 29.48
CA GLU A 362 -9.98 -2.69 30.06
C GLU A 362 -10.41 -1.43 29.28
N ALA A 363 -9.47 -0.77 28.63
CA ALA A 363 -9.71 0.45 27.86
C ALA A 363 -8.57 0.72 26.88
N ALA A 364 -8.90 1.43 25.80
CA ALA A 364 -7.93 2.06 24.91
C ALA A 364 -8.31 3.52 24.68
N ARG A 365 -7.38 4.30 24.16
CA ARG A 365 -7.55 5.75 24.00
C ARG A 365 -6.97 6.24 22.67
N ALA A 366 -7.21 7.51 22.39
CA ALA A 366 -6.64 8.20 21.25
C ALA A 366 -5.12 7.97 21.15
N GLY A 367 -4.67 7.60 19.96
CA GLY A 367 -3.28 7.23 19.70
C GLY A 367 -2.93 5.75 19.89
N ASP A 368 -3.87 4.89 20.31
CA ASP A 368 -3.67 3.44 20.33
C ASP A 368 -4.09 2.76 19.02
N ILE A 369 -3.53 1.58 18.78
CA ILE A 369 -3.97 0.60 17.78
C ILE A 369 -4.46 -0.64 18.53
N VAL A 370 -5.72 -1.02 18.32
CA VAL A 370 -6.36 -2.12 19.07
C VAL A 370 -7.33 -2.89 18.19
N GLY A 371 -7.61 -4.12 18.59
CA GLY A 371 -8.71 -4.93 18.07
C GLY A 371 -9.99 -4.63 18.84
N LEU A 372 -11.11 -4.46 18.16
CA LEU A 372 -12.44 -4.46 18.79
C LEU A 372 -13.22 -5.70 18.35
N ASP A 373 -13.79 -6.38 19.35
CA ASP A 373 -14.80 -7.41 19.11
C ASP A 373 -16.20 -6.75 19.14
N LEU A 374 -16.84 -6.72 17.98
CA LEU A 374 -18.19 -6.18 17.78
C LEU A 374 -19.22 -7.27 17.45
N GLY A 375 -18.81 -8.54 17.49
CA GLY A 375 -19.57 -9.67 16.93
C GLY A 375 -19.70 -9.62 15.41
N GLN A 376 -20.58 -10.46 14.85
CA GLN A 376 -20.86 -10.47 13.40
C GLN A 376 -21.72 -9.26 13.00
N GLN A 377 -21.05 -8.18 12.59
CA GLN A 377 -21.65 -6.95 12.08
C GLN A 377 -21.08 -6.62 10.69
N ASP A 378 -21.88 -5.94 9.87
CA ASP A 378 -21.48 -5.45 8.54
C ASP A 378 -20.50 -4.26 8.68
N CYS A 379 -19.23 -4.59 8.87
CA CYS A 379 -18.10 -3.68 8.98
C CYS A 379 -17.06 -4.03 7.92
N ARG A 380 -16.41 -2.99 7.38
CA ARG A 380 -15.37 -3.15 6.35
C ARG A 380 -14.16 -2.31 6.66
N THR A 381 -13.01 -2.72 6.12
CA THR A 381 -11.80 -1.91 6.11
C THR A 381 -12.06 -0.54 5.48
N GLY A 382 -11.64 0.52 6.16
CA GLY A 382 -11.93 1.92 5.80
C GLY A 382 -13.15 2.53 6.49
N ASP A 383 -13.94 1.75 7.22
CA ASP A 383 -15.06 2.30 7.98
C ASP A 383 -14.58 3.20 9.13
N THR A 384 -15.28 4.32 9.32
CA THR A 384 -15.09 5.21 10.48
C THR A 384 -16.11 4.87 11.57
N PHE A 385 -15.64 4.66 12.78
CA PHE A 385 -16.48 4.47 13.97
C PHE A 385 -16.44 5.70 14.85
N CYS A 386 -17.62 6.19 15.24
CA CYS A 386 -17.77 7.36 16.10
C CYS A 386 -18.63 7.05 17.34
N GLN A 387 -18.48 7.88 18.37
CA GLN A 387 -19.42 7.93 19.48
C GLN A 387 -20.81 8.38 19.01
N GLU A 388 -21.86 7.86 19.65
CA GLU A 388 -23.23 8.28 19.37
C GLU A 388 -23.41 9.80 19.50
N GLY A 389 -23.95 10.44 18.45
CA GLY A 389 -24.15 11.89 18.39
C GLY A 389 -22.97 12.68 17.85
N PHE A 390 -21.81 12.04 17.62
CA PHE A 390 -20.66 12.65 16.97
C PHE A 390 -20.56 12.18 15.51
N SER A 391 -20.65 13.12 14.57
CA SER A 391 -20.57 12.82 13.14
C SER A 391 -19.23 13.29 12.58
N CYS A 392 -18.28 12.36 12.47
CA CYS A 392 -17.00 12.58 11.81
C CYS A 392 -16.78 11.45 10.81
N VAL A 393 -16.42 11.81 9.58
CA VAL A 393 -15.98 10.84 8.57
C VAL A 393 -14.50 11.08 8.38
N LEU A 394 -13.70 10.05 8.68
CA LEU A 394 -12.29 10.06 8.36
C LEU A 394 -12.15 9.77 6.86
N GLU A 395 -11.14 10.38 6.23
CA GLU A 395 -10.91 10.20 4.79
C GLU A 395 -10.68 8.71 4.49
N SER A 396 -11.55 8.15 3.64
CA SER A 396 -11.55 6.75 3.25
C SER A 396 -10.36 6.43 2.34
N MET A 397 -9.78 5.24 2.51
CA MET A 397 -8.69 4.75 1.69
C MET A 397 -9.14 4.54 0.24
N SER A 398 -8.42 5.09 -0.74
CA SER A 398 -8.64 4.82 -2.16
C SER A 398 -7.87 3.56 -2.56
N PHE A 399 -8.58 2.51 -2.98
CA PHE A 399 -7.97 1.28 -3.48
C PHE A 399 -7.81 1.33 -5.00
N PRO A 400 -6.67 0.86 -5.55
CA PRO A 400 -6.51 0.73 -7.00
C PRO A 400 -7.49 -0.31 -7.56
N GLU A 401 -7.92 -0.12 -8.81
CA GLU A 401 -8.77 -1.10 -9.49
C GLU A 401 -8.00 -2.40 -9.81
N PRO A 402 -8.63 -3.58 -9.66
CA PRO A 402 -8.01 -4.84 -10.04
C PRO A 402 -7.66 -4.91 -11.53
N VAL A 403 -6.46 -5.38 -11.86
CA VAL A 403 -5.94 -5.43 -13.24
C VAL A 403 -6.03 -6.82 -13.88
N LEU A 404 -6.09 -7.87 -13.05
CA LEU A 404 -6.24 -9.26 -13.48
C LEU A 404 -7.55 -9.85 -13.01
N HIS A 405 -8.06 -10.82 -13.77
CA HIS A 405 -9.16 -11.66 -13.32
C HIS A 405 -8.96 -13.11 -13.74
N MET A 406 -9.51 -14.04 -12.98
CA MET A 406 -9.56 -15.46 -13.30
C MET A 406 -10.96 -16.00 -13.06
N ASN A 407 -11.34 -17.01 -13.84
CA ASN A 407 -12.56 -17.77 -13.56
C ASN A 407 -12.25 -18.87 -12.57
N LEU A 408 -13.11 -19.01 -11.57
CA LEU A 408 -13.01 -19.93 -10.45
C LEU A 408 -14.33 -20.67 -10.31
N ALA A 409 -14.28 -21.99 -10.15
CA ALA A 409 -15.44 -22.82 -9.88
C ALA A 409 -15.11 -23.80 -8.75
N ALA A 410 -16.11 -24.15 -7.94
CA ALA A 410 -15.97 -25.24 -6.99
C ALA A 410 -15.72 -26.56 -7.75
N LEU A 411 -14.84 -27.41 -7.23
CA LEU A 411 -14.58 -28.72 -7.85
C LEU A 411 -15.81 -29.64 -7.72
N ARG A 412 -16.55 -29.51 -6.63
CA ARG A 412 -17.78 -30.25 -6.33
C ARG A 412 -18.96 -29.28 -6.28
N GLU A 413 -20.13 -29.71 -6.73
CA GLU A 413 -21.35 -28.87 -6.68
C GLU A 413 -21.77 -28.53 -5.24
N GLU A 414 -21.54 -29.45 -4.29
CA GLU A 414 -21.82 -29.30 -2.86
C GLU A 414 -21.05 -28.12 -2.24
N ASP A 415 -19.86 -27.83 -2.75
CA ASP A 415 -18.96 -26.78 -2.27
C ASP A 415 -19.31 -25.39 -2.84
N SER A 416 -20.33 -25.28 -3.70
CA SER A 416 -20.72 -24.03 -4.36
C SER A 416 -21.25 -22.96 -3.40
N ALA A 417 -22.07 -23.35 -2.42
CA ALA A 417 -22.57 -22.43 -1.39
C ALA A 417 -21.49 -22.02 -0.38
N PRO A 418 -20.68 -22.96 0.18
CA PRO A 418 -19.50 -22.61 0.98
C PRO A 418 -18.50 -21.71 0.26
N LEU A 419 -18.30 -21.92 -1.05
CA LEU A 419 -17.41 -21.07 -1.85
C LEU A 419 -17.92 -19.63 -1.95
N ALA A 420 -19.22 -19.43 -2.12
CA ALA A 420 -19.81 -18.09 -2.16
C ALA A 420 -19.56 -17.33 -0.84
N GLU A 421 -19.74 -18.01 0.30
CA GLU A 421 -19.48 -17.45 1.63
C GLU A 421 -18.00 -17.16 1.85
N ALA A 422 -17.11 -18.07 1.45
CA ALA A 422 -15.66 -17.89 1.56
C ALA A 422 -15.17 -16.71 0.71
N LEU A 423 -15.63 -16.60 -0.54
CA LEU A 423 -15.28 -15.49 -1.43
C LEU A 423 -15.79 -14.16 -0.89
N GLN A 424 -17.02 -14.11 -0.37
CA GLN A 424 -17.56 -12.91 0.26
C GLN A 424 -16.67 -12.46 1.43
N ARG A 425 -16.29 -13.39 2.33
CA ARG A 425 -15.39 -13.08 3.44
C ARG A 425 -14.03 -12.59 2.97
N LEU A 426 -13.43 -13.23 1.96
CA LEU A 426 -12.14 -12.80 1.41
C LEU A 426 -12.21 -11.40 0.77
N THR A 427 -13.32 -11.03 0.13
CA THR A 427 -13.52 -9.67 -0.42
C THR A 427 -13.81 -8.61 0.65
N GLU A 428 -14.34 -9.02 1.81
CA GLU A 428 -14.51 -8.13 2.98
C GLU A 428 -13.16 -7.87 3.66
N GLU A 429 -12.30 -8.90 3.76
CA GLU A 429 -10.92 -8.79 4.24
C GLU A 429 -10.03 -7.94 3.32
N ASP A 430 -10.14 -8.13 1.99
CA ASP A 430 -9.36 -7.41 0.98
C ASP A 430 -10.23 -6.64 -0.03
N PRO A 431 -10.41 -5.31 0.16
CA PRO A 431 -11.12 -4.45 -0.80
C PRO A 431 -10.52 -4.39 -2.22
N SER A 432 -9.27 -4.83 -2.42
CA SER A 432 -8.66 -4.91 -3.75
C SER A 432 -8.99 -6.21 -4.48
N LEU A 433 -9.70 -7.14 -3.83
CA LEU A 433 -10.25 -8.34 -4.40
C LEU A 433 -11.71 -8.12 -4.78
N GLN A 434 -12.10 -8.50 -5.99
CA GLN A 434 -13.49 -8.46 -6.44
C GLN A 434 -13.95 -9.84 -6.88
N ALA A 435 -15.04 -10.33 -6.30
CA ALA A 435 -15.66 -11.59 -6.70
C ALA A 435 -17.06 -11.31 -7.26
N GLN A 436 -17.32 -11.76 -8.49
CA GLN A 436 -18.62 -11.64 -9.13
C GLN A 436 -19.05 -12.98 -9.72
N ARG A 437 -20.32 -13.33 -9.57
CA ARG A 437 -20.84 -14.56 -10.16
C ARG A 437 -21.24 -14.32 -11.61
N ASN A 438 -20.72 -15.14 -12.51
CA ASN A 438 -21.04 -15.12 -13.93
C ASN A 438 -22.39 -15.82 -14.22
N ILE A 439 -22.95 -15.54 -15.39
CA ILE A 439 -24.20 -16.14 -15.89
C ILE A 439 -24.07 -17.67 -16.03
N GLU A 440 -22.87 -18.17 -16.31
CA GLU A 440 -22.53 -19.59 -16.41
C GLU A 440 -22.45 -20.31 -15.06
N GLY A 441 -22.66 -19.60 -13.94
CA GLY A 441 -22.61 -20.16 -12.59
C GLY A 441 -21.21 -20.25 -11.97
N THR A 442 -20.16 -19.90 -12.73
CA THR A 442 -18.78 -19.75 -12.26
C THR A 442 -18.55 -18.39 -11.60
N TRP A 443 -17.48 -18.25 -10.83
CA TRP A 443 -17.07 -16.99 -10.22
C TRP A 443 -15.94 -16.35 -11.01
N ARG A 444 -16.06 -15.05 -11.28
CA ARG A 444 -14.98 -14.20 -11.78
C ARG A 444 -14.32 -13.53 -10.57
N LEU A 445 -13.08 -13.89 -10.31
CA LEU A 445 -12.25 -13.34 -9.25
C LEU A 445 -11.25 -12.36 -9.87
N ALA A 446 -11.23 -11.11 -9.43
CA ALA A 446 -10.32 -10.08 -9.92
C ALA A 446 -9.42 -9.55 -8.79
N GLY A 447 -8.13 -9.39 -9.08
CA GLY A 447 -7.12 -8.96 -8.10
C GLY A 447 -6.00 -8.14 -8.73
N MET A 448 -4.99 -7.82 -7.91
CA MET A 448 -3.89 -6.90 -8.27
C MET A 448 -2.77 -7.54 -9.08
N GLY A 449 -2.63 -8.87 -9.04
CA GLY A 449 -1.52 -9.58 -9.64
C GLY A 449 -1.71 -11.10 -9.65
N GLU A 450 -0.82 -11.80 -10.35
CA GLU A 450 -0.88 -13.26 -10.51
C GLU A 450 -0.67 -13.96 -9.17
N LEU A 451 0.30 -13.49 -8.38
CA LEU A 451 0.60 -14.03 -7.05
C LEU A 451 -0.55 -13.74 -6.08
N HIS A 452 -1.18 -12.57 -6.16
CA HIS A 452 -2.39 -12.25 -5.38
C HIS A 452 -3.49 -13.29 -5.65
N LEU A 453 -3.87 -13.51 -6.92
CA LEU A 453 -4.92 -14.48 -7.26
C LEU A 453 -4.55 -15.91 -6.84
N GLN A 454 -3.28 -16.31 -6.98
CA GLN A 454 -2.80 -17.61 -6.55
C GLN A 454 -2.94 -17.81 -5.03
N ILE A 455 -2.58 -16.81 -4.22
CA ILE A 455 -2.73 -16.88 -2.76
C ILE A 455 -4.19 -16.98 -2.35
N VAL A 456 -5.08 -16.24 -3.00
CA VAL A 456 -6.53 -16.35 -2.73
C VAL A 456 -7.03 -17.76 -3.01
N GLN A 457 -6.57 -18.39 -4.11
CA GLN A 457 -6.91 -19.78 -4.41
C GLN A 457 -6.37 -20.76 -3.36
N GLU A 458 -5.13 -20.58 -2.91
CA GLU A 458 -4.51 -21.41 -1.87
C GLU A 458 -5.20 -21.23 -0.51
N ARG A 459 -5.62 -20.01 -0.17
CA ARG A 459 -6.38 -19.72 1.06
C ARG A 459 -7.75 -20.36 1.08
N LEU A 460 -8.44 -20.45 -0.07
CA LEU A 460 -9.69 -21.22 -0.16
C LEU A 460 -9.48 -22.68 0.24
N GLN A 461 -8.34 -23.27 -0.10
CA GLN A 461 -8.00 -24.63 0.30
C GLN A 461 -7.54 -24.73 1.77
N SER A 462 -6.64 -23.84 2.24
CA SER A 462 -6.08 -23.92 3.59
C SER A 462 -7.08 -23.50 4.67
N ASP A 463 -7.80 -22.40 4.45
CA ASP A 463 -8.60 -21.74 5.48
C ASP A 463 -10.04 -22.24 5.50
N TYR A 464 -10.53 -22.73 4.36
CA TYR A 464 -11.91 -23.18 4.18
C TYR A 464 -12.03 -24.64 3.73
N GLY A 465 -10.93 -25.31 3.38
CA GLY A 465 -10.95 -26.70 2.91
C GLY A 465 -11.52 -26.88 1.49
N LEU A 466 -11.71 -25.78 0.74
CA LEU A 466 -12.44 -25.79 -0.54
C LEU A 466 -11.49 -25.98 -1.73
N GLN A 467 -11.70 -27.09 -2.45
CA GLN A 467 -11.02 -27.34 -3.70
C GLN A 467 -11.70 -26.59 -4.85
N THR A 468 -10.92 -25.82 -5.59
CA THR A 468 -11.41 -25.01 -6.71
C THR A 468 -10.68 -25.36 -8.01
N ARG A 469 -11.42 -25.32 -9.11
CA ARG A 469 -10.87 -25.35 -10.46
C ARG A 469 -10.79 -23.92 -10.98
N SER A 470 -9.61 -23.51 -11.39
CA SER A 470 -9.37 -22.17 -11.93
C SER A 470 -8.94 -22.22 -13.40
N GLY A 471 -9.33 -21.18 -14.16
CA GLY A 471 -8.79 -20.90 -15.49
C GLY A 471 -7.53 -20.04 -15.40
N GLN A 472 -6.79 -19.91 -16.52
CA GLN A 472 -5.65 -18.99 -16.57
C GLN A 472 -6.12 -17.55 -16.32
N PRO A 473 -5.35 -16.74 -15.56
CA PRO A 473 -5.62 -15.31 -15.41
C PRO A 473 -5.70 -14.60 -16.76
N GLN A 474 -6.68 -13.71 -16.91
CA GLN A 474 -6.91 -12.90 -18.07
C GLN A 474 -6.86 -11.42 -17.69
N VAL A 475 -6.44 -10.60 -18.67
CA VAL A 475 -6.30 -9.16 -18.49
C VAL A 475 -7.63 -8.45 -18.63
N LYS A 476 -7.89 -7.45 -17.78
CA LYS A 476 -9.09 -6.60 -17.90
C LYS A 476 -8.84 -5.48 -18.90
N TYR A 477 -9.32 -5.65 -20.13
CA TYR A 477 -9.32 -4.63 -21.17
C TYR A 477 -10.39 -3.55 -20.88
N LYS A 478 -10.21 -2.37 -21.48
CA LYS A 478 -11.19 -1.28 -21.47
C LYS A 478 -11.40 -0.80 -22.90
N ASP A 479 -12.57 -0.24 -23.20
CA ASP A 479 -12.84 0.36 -24.51
C ASP A 479 -12.81 1.89 -24.40
N SER A 480 -12.42 2.56 -25.49
CA SER A 480 -12.48 4.01 -25.65
C SER A 480 -12.80 4.35 -27.10
N ILE A 481 -12.80 5.62 -27.46
CA ILE A 481 -13.16 6.07 -28.82
C ILE A 481 -12.03 6.84 -29.50
N ALA A 482 -12.00 6.78 -30.83
CA ALA A 482 -11.00 7.45 -31.66
C ALA A 482 -11.36 8.92 -31.96
N ALA A 483 -12.65 9.19 -32.17
CA ALA A 483 -13.15 10.48 -32.64
C ALA A 483 -14.41 10.92 -31.88
N GLN A 484 -14.79 12.18 -32.04
CA GLN A 484 -16.09 12.68 -31.59
C GLN A 484 -17.19 12.15 -32.53
N ALA A 485 -18.34 11.77 -31.97
CA ALA A 485 -19.53 11.45 -32.73
C ALA A 485 -20.78 12.09 -32.12
N GLU A 486 -21.68 12.53 -32.99
CA GLU A 486 -23.00 13.07 -32.63
C GLU A 486 -24.07 12.19 -33.25
N VAL A 487 -25.04 11.80 -32.42
CA VAL A 487 -26.07 10.84 -32.81
C VAL A 487 -27.41 11.29 -32.27
N SER A 488 -28.44 11.17 -33.11
CA SER A 488 -29.84 11.28 -32.74
C SER A 488 -30.53 9.96 -33.09
N GLN A 489 -31.15 9.32 -32.11
CA GLN A 489 -31.89 8.08 -32.30
C GLN A 489 -33.33 8.20 -31.80
N GLN A 490 -34.21 7.40 -32.38
CA GLN A 490 -35.60 7.26 -31.99
C GLN A 490 -35.94 5.79 -31.80
N PHE A 491 -36.67 5.49 -30.72
CA PHE A 491 -37.21 4.19 -30.44
C PHE A 491 -38.74 4.25 -30.51
N SER A 492 -39.36 3.27 -31.16
CA SER A 492 -40.81 3.10 -31.21
C SER A 492 -41.15 1.62 -31.12
N LYS A 493 -41.93 1.22 -30.11
CA LYS A 493 -42.38 -0.17 -29.95
C LYS A 493 -43.83 -0.24 -29.50
N GLN A 494 -44.60 -1.07 -30.18
CA GLN A 494 -45.99 -1.35 -29.85
C GLN A 494 -46.07 -2.56 -28.92
N MET A 495 -46.76 -2.41 -27.78
CA MET A 495 -46.86 -3.46 -26.76
C MET A 495 -48.12 -4.32 -26.94
N PRO A 496 -48.13 -5.55 -26.40
CA PRO A 496 -49.32 -6.40 -26.39
C PRO A 496 -50.43 -5.70 -25.59
N GLY A 497 -51.41 -5.12 -26.29
CA GLY A 497 -52.41 -4.20 -25.70
C GLY A 497 -52.68 -2.95 -26.54
N GLY A 498 -51.91 -2.70 -27.60
CA GLY A 498 -52.15 -1.63 -28.58
C GLY A 498 -51.49 -0.29 -28.24
N GLN A 499 -50.95 -0.13 -27.03
CA GLN A 499 -50.21 1.06 -26.61
C GLN A 499 -48.82 1.10 -27.27
N THR A 500 -48.48 2.24 -27.84
CA THR A 500 -47.18 2.51 -28.45
C THR A 500 -46.33 3.32 -27.49
N TYR A 501 -45.07 2.91 -27.32
CA TYR A 501 -44.09 3.70 -26.58
C TYR A 501 -43.07 4.28 -27.53
N GLN A 502 -42.82 5.60 -27.42
CA GLN A 502 -41.86 6.33 -28.23
C GLN A 502 -40.97 7.25 -27.40
N ALA A 503 -39.69 7.30 -27.77
CA ALA A 503 -38.72 8.23 -27.21
C ALA A 503 -37.65 8.55 -28.26
N SER A 504 -37.12 9.77 -28.26
CA SER A 504 -35.91 10.11 -28.98
C SER A 504 -34.89 10.80 -28.10
N LEU A 505 -33.61 10.53 -28.38
CA LEU A 505 -32.48 11.04 -27.64
C LEU A 505 -31.37 11.43 -28.62
N SER A 506 -30.78 12.61 -28.40
CA SER A 506 -29.57 13.07 -29.07
C SER A 506 -28.46 13.24 -28.06
N LEU A 507 -27.30 12.66 -28.40
CA LEU A 507 -26.11 12.69 -27.57
C LEU A 507 -24.86 12.89 -28.40
N THR A 508 -23.84 13.42 -27.74
CA THR A 508 -22.50 13.63 -28.27
C THR A 508 -21.54 12.85 -27.39
N ILE A 509 -20.64 12.08 -28.02
CA ILE A 509 -19.51 11.46 -27.32
C ILE A 509 -18.19 12.04 -27.81
N LYS A 510 -17.25 12.29 -26.89
CA LYS A 510 -15.93 12.85 -27.19
C LYS A 510 -14.83 12.08 -26.45
N PRO A 511 -13.68 11.79 -27.09
CA PRO A 511 -12.55 11.20 -26.40
C PRO A 511 -11.93 12.21 -25.44
N LEU A 512 -11.45 11.72 -24.31
CA LEU A 512 -10.69 12.49 -23.32
C LEU A 512 -9.24 12.03 -23.27
N PRO A 513 -8.33 12.81 -22.66
CA PRO A 513 -6.98 12.34 -22.36
C PRO A 513 -7.01 11.04 -21.55
N ARG A 514 -5.99 10.20 -21.74
CA ARG A 514 -5.87 8.93 -21.02
C ARG A 514 -5.82 9.15 -19.51
N GLY A 515 -6.62 8.38 -18.77
CA GLY A 515 -6.74 8.50 -17.31
C GLY A 515 -7.74 9.56 -16.85
N ALA A 516 -8.44 10.26 -17.76
CA ALA A 516 -9.51 11.20 -17.39
C ALA A 516 -10.79 10.48 -16.93
N GLY A 517 -10.94 9.18 -17.21
CA GLY A 517 -12.12 8.42 -16.82
C GLY A 517 -13.36 8.81 -17.65
N VAL A 518 -14.54 8.66 -17.07
CA VAL A 518 -15.81 8.91 -17.78
C VAL A 518 -16.52 10.12 -17.21
N HIS A 519 -16.87 11.05 -18.09
CA HIS A 519 -17.62 12.26 -17.73
C HIS A 519 -19.00 12.25 -18.39
N ILE A 520 -20.04 12.13 -17.57
CA ILE A 520 -21.44 12.13 -18.03
C ILE A 520 -22.06 13.49 -17.71
N ASP A 521 -22.59 14.17 -18.74
CA ASP A 521 -23.35 15.40 -18.60
C ASP A 521 -24.74 15.26 -19.24
N CYS A 522 -25.78 15.39 -18.41
CA CYS A 522 -27.19 15.34 -18.82
C CYS A 522 -27.95 16.60 -18.40
N LYS A 523 -27.28 17.72 -18.11
CA LYS A 523 -27.92 18.93 -17.57
C LYS A 523 -28.89 19.60 -18.53
N GLU A 524 -28.67 19.51 -19.84
CA GLU A 524 -29.53 20.16 -20.82
C GLU A 524 -30.87 19.44 -20.97
N ILE A 525 -30.89 18.11 -20.83
CA ILE A 525 -32.13 17.30 -20.92
C ILE A 525 -32.90 17.22 -19.60
N SER A 526 -32.27 17.56 -18.45
CA SER A 526 -32.92 17.48 -17.14
C SER A 526 -33.95 18.58 -16.89
N ALA A 527 -34.02 19.61 -17.75
CA ALA A 527 -35.09 20.59 -17.72
C ALA A 527 -36.37 20.10 -18.44
N ASP A 528 -36.22 19.26 -19.46
CA ASP A 528 -37.29 18.92 -20.41
C ASP A 528 -37.96 17.57 -20.15
N LEU A 529 -37.37 16.70 -19.31
CA LEU A 529 -37.85 15.34 -19.06
C LEU A 529 -38.47 15.16 -17.65
N PRO A 530 -39.45 14.25 -17.46
CA PRO A 530 -39.88 13.83 -16.13
C PRO A 530 -38.73 13.17 -15.33
N PRO A 531 -38.69 13.30 -13.99
CA PRO A 531 -37.57 12.82 -13.16
C PRO A 531 -37.23 11.33 -13.39
N ASN A 532 -38.24 10.48 -13.52
CA ASN A 532 -38.02 9.05 -13.74
C ASN A 532 -37.36 8.75 -15.10
N CYS A 533 -37.71 9.50 -16.15
CA CYS A 533 -37.11 9.36 -17.48
C CYS A 533 -35.67 9.87 -17.49
N GLN A 534 -35.37 10.92 -16.71
CA GLN A 534 -33.99 11.38 -16.53
C GLN A 534 -33.12 10.30 -15.87
N GLN A 535 -33.66 9.65 -14.82
CA GLN A 535 -32.97 8.55 -14.16
C GLN A 535 -32.77 7.37 -15.11
N ALA A 536 -33.76 7.05 -15.96
CA ALA A 536 -33.65 5.99 -16.96
C ALA A 536 -32.57 6.27 -18.03
N VAL A 537 -32.44 7.52 -18.50
CA VAL A 537 -31.36 7.90 -19.43
C VAL A 537 -30.01 7.77 -18.73
N ARG A 538 -29.88 8.29 -17.51
CA ARG A 538 -28.62 8.22 -16.75
C ARG A 538 -28.22 6.77 -16.49
N GLN A 539 -29.15 5.95 -16.02
CA GLN A 539 -28.94 4.51 -15.82
C GLN A 539 -28.53 3.82 -17.12
N GLY A 540 -29.20 4.12 -18.25
CA GLY A 540 -28.84 3.54 -19.54
C GLY A 540 -27.44 3.91 -20.03
N ILE A 541 -26.96 5.12 -19.70
CA ILE A 541 -25.58 5.53 -19.95
C ILE A 541 -24.62 4.78 -19.03
N GLU A 542 -24.88 4.77 -17.73
CA GLU A 542 -24.05 4.10 -16.72
C GLU A 542 -23.90 2.60 -17.02
N GLU A 543 -24.98 1.91 -17.40
CA GLU A 543 -24.97 0.50 -17.77
C GLU A 543 -24.05 0.21 -18.97
N ILE A 544 -24.10 1.02 -20.04
CA ILE A 544 -23.21 0.85 -21.20
C ILE A 544 -21.78 1.26 -20.88
N VAL A 545 -21.58 2.25 -20.01
CA VAL A 545 -20.24 2.62 -19.55
C VAL A 545 -19.60 1.47 -18.78
N GLU A 546 -20.34 0.83 -17.87
CA GLU A 546 -19.83 -0.28 -17.05
C GLU A 546 -19.68 -1.58 -17.83
N SER A 547 -20.64 -1.91 -18.70
CA SER A 547 -20.65 -3.20 -19.41
C SER A 547 -20.05 -3.16 -20.82
N GLY A 548 -19.91 -1.96 -21.40
CA GLY A 548 -19.62 -1.79 -22.82
C GLY A 548 -20.84 -2.07 -23.71
N VAL A 549 -20.63 -2.02 -25.02
CA VAL A 549 -21.61 -2.55 -25.99
C VAL A 549 -21.62 -4.09 -25.94
N PRO A 550 -22.66 -4.78 -26.43
CA PRO A 550 -22.65 -6.24 -26.49
C PRO A 550 -21.37 -6.80 -27.14
N GLY A 551 -20.58 -7.57 -26.39
CA GLY A 551 -19.27 -8.07 -26.82
C GLY A 551 -18.12 -7.05 -26.74
N GLY A 552 -18.30 -5.93 -26.02
CA GLY A 552 -17.29 -4.93 -25.71
C GLY A 552 -16.80 -4.98 -24.27
N GLN A 553 -15.99 -3.99 -23.91
CA GLN A 553 -15.38 -3.83 -22.60
C GLN A 553 -15.91 -2.55 -21.92
N PRO A 554 -15.71 -2.39 -20.59
CA PRO A 554 -16.06 -1.16 -19.89
C PRO A 554 -15.40 0.05 -20.54
N LEU A 555 -16.17 1.14 -20.70
CA LEU A 555 -15.72 2.35 -21.37
C LEU A 555 -14.91 3.24 -20.44
N THR A 556 -13.85 3.87 -20.96
CA THR A 556 -13.03 4.85 -20.24
C THR A 556 -12.53 5.96 -21.16
N ASP A 557 -12.11 7.07 -20.55
CA ASP A 557 -11.56 8.25 -21.23
C ASP A 557 -12.54 8.84 -22.27
N ILE A 558 -13.81 8.95 -21.89
CA ILE A 558 -14.86 9.49 -22.75
C ILE A 558 -15.74 10.50 -22.00
N SER A 559 -16.17 11.53 -22.71
CA SER A 559 -17.22 12.43 -22.29
C SER A 559 -18.50 12.13 -23.07
N ILE A 560 -19.62 11.98 -22.36
CA ILE A 560 -20.94 11.73 -22.91
C ILE A 560 -21.84 12.90 -22.52
N THR A 561 -22.35 13.63 -23.51
CA THR A 561 -23.25 14.77 -23.29
C THR A 561 -24.59 14.49 -23.97
N ALA A 562 -25.65 14.37 -23.18
CA ALA A 562 -27.01 14.29 -23.69
C ALA A 562 -27.64 15.68 -23.70
N TRP A 563 -27.92 16.20 -24.90
CA TRP A 563 -28.30 17.60 -25.11
C TRP A 563 -29.74 17.79 -25.60
N ARG A 564 -30.39 16.75 -26.14
CA ARG A 564 -31.80 16.85 -26.57
C ARG A 564 -32.54 15.54 -26.42
N ALA A 565 -33.75 15.61 -25.86
CA ALA A 565 -34.71 14.52 -25.84
C ALA A 565 -36.05 15.02 -26.37
N SER A 566 -36.80 14.17 -27.07
CA SER A 566 -38.20 14.49 -27.40
C SER A 566 -39.11 13.28 -27.21
N TYR A 567 -40.33 13.54 -26.76
CA TYR A 567 -41.30 12.52 -26.40
C TYR A 567 -42.74 13.06 -26.52
N ASP A 568 -43.69 12.15 -26.68
CA ASP A 568 -45.11 12.42 -26.44
C ASP A 568 -45.46 11.99 -25.01
N ALA A 569 -46.11 12.86 -24.24
CA ALA A 569 -46.44 12.61 -22.84
C ALA A 569 -47.32 11.35 -22.62
N ARG A 570 -48.07 10.90 -23.64
CA ARG A 570 -48.91 9.69 -23.56
C ARG A 570 -48.17 8.40 -23.94
N GLU A 571 -47.03 8.54 -24.61
CA GLU A 571 -46.25 7.43 -25.17
C GLU A 571 -44.84 7.31 -24.56
N ALA A 572 -44.46 8.23 -23.67
CA ALA A 572 -43.19 8.17 -22.95
C ALA A 572 -43.23 7.12 -21.83
N SER A 573 -42.17 6.32 -21.74
CA SER A 573 -41.92 5.42 -20.62
C SER A 573 -40.44 5.33 -20.28
N GLU A 574 -40.15 4.98 -19.03
CA GLU A 574 -38.78 4.71 -18.56
C GLU A 574 -38.08 3.67 -19.44
N LEU A 575 -38.79 2.60 -19.80
CA LEU A 575 -38.27 1.54 -20.69
C LEU A 575 -37.95 2.04 -22.10
N ALA A 576 -38.74 2.97 -22.65
CA ALA A 576 -38.47 3.56 -23.96
C ALA A 576 -37.21 4.43 -23.93
N PHE A 577 -37.04 5.25 -22.89
CA PHE A 577 -35.83 6.06 -22.71
C PHE A 577 -34.58 5.23 -22.45
N LEU A 578 -34.68 4.17 -21.65
CA LEU A 578 -33.58 3.24 -21.42
C LEU A 578 -33.17 2.54 -22.73
N SER A 579 -34.15 2.14 -23.55
CA SER A 579 -33.91 1.49 -24.85
C SER A 579 -33.29 2.44 -25.88
N VAL A 580 -33.82 3.66 -26.03
CA VAL A 580 -33.28 4.63 -26.99
C VAL A 580 -31.88 5.09 -26.59
N THR A 581 -31.60 5.21 -25.29
CA THR A 581 -30.27 5.54 -24.78
C THR A 581 -29.25 4.49 -25.19
N ARG A 582 -29.58 3.20 -25.02
CA ARG A 582 -28.69 2.10 -25.43
C ARG A 582 -28.43 2.10 -26.94
N LEU A 583 -29.45 2.35 -27.76
CA LEU A 583 -29.32 2.45 -29.22
C LEU A 583 -28.47 3.66 -29.64
N ALA A 584 -28.70 4.82 -29.03
CA ALA A 584 -27.96 6.05 -29.32
C ALA A 584 -26.47 5.90 -28.99
N LEU A 585 -26.14 5.29 -27.85
CA LEU A 585 -24.75 5.03 -27.47
C LEU A 585 -24.09 3.98 -28.37
N GLN A 586 -24.78 2.90 -28.74
CA GLN A 586 -24.25 1.91 -29.67
C GLN A 586 -23.88 2.53 -31.02
N ASP A 587 -24.77 3.33 -31.61
CA ASP A 587 -24.52 4.02 -32.88
C ASP A 587 -23.43 5.09 -32.74
N ALA A 588 -23.40 5.81 -31.61
CA ALA A 588 -22.34 6.79 -31.34
C ALA A 588 -20.96 6.13 -31.23
N LEU A 589 -20.85 5.04 -30.47
CA LEU A 589 -19.60 4.28 -30.32
C LEU A 589 -19.14 3.67 -31.66
N GLN A 590 -20.07 3.20 -32.49
CA GLN A 590 -19.76 2.69 -33.82
C GLN A 590 -19.23 3.81 -34.74
N LYS A 591 -19.86 4.99 -34.74
CA LYS A 591 -19.43 6.16 -35.53
C LYS A 591 -18.12 6.76 -35.04
N ALA A 592 -17.91 6.79 -33.73
CA ALA A 592 -16.70 7.34 -33.11
C ALA A 592 -15.45 6.47 -33.29
N GLY A 593 -15.62 5.22 -33.76
CA GLY A 593 -14.55 4.25 -33.92
C GLY A 593 -14.05 3.73 -32.57
N ARG A 594 -14.53 2.55 -32.18
CA ARG A 594 -14.13 1.90 -30.93
C ARG A 594 -12.65 1.51 -30.96
N ILE A 595 -11.92 1.85 -29.90
CA ILE A 595 -10.54 1.45 -29.67
C ILE A 595 -10.49 0.59 -28.42
N GLU A 596 -9.90 -0.59 -28.53
CA GLU A 596 -9.60 -1.44 -27.37
C GLU A 596 -8.30 -0.95 -26.69
N LEU A 597 -8.34 -0.85 -25.37
CA LEU A 597 -7.22 -0.48 -24.53
C LEU A 597 -6.76 -1.69 -23.71
N GLU A 598 -5.46 -1.90 -23.68
CA GLU A 598 -4.82 -2.89 -22.82
C GLU A 598 -4.10 -2.19 -21.65
N PRO A 599 -4.10 -2.79 -20.45
CA PRO A 599 -3.31 -2.26 -19.34
C PRO A 599 -1.82 -2.52 -19.58
N VAL A 600 -1.05 -1.47 -19.37
CA VAL A 600 0.41 -1.44 -19.48
C VAL A 600 1.00 -1.30 -18.08
N MET A 601 1.97 -2.15 -17.79
CA MET A 601 2.73 -2.16 -16.56
C MET A 601 4.01 -1.35 -16.75
N ARG A 602 4.34 -0.50 -15.78
CA ARG A 602 5.71 0.01 -15.64
C ARG A 602 6.50 -1.07 -14.91
N VAL A 603 7.42 -1.67 -15.64
CA VAL A 603 8.32 -2.72 -15.20
C VAL A 603 9.68 -2.12 -14.89
N GLU A 604 10.24 -2.51 -13.76
CA GLU A 604 11.62 -2.19 -13.39
C GLU A 604 12.34 -3.47 -13.00
N MET A 605 13.54 -3.65 -13.52
CA MET A 605 14.34 -4.84 -13.29
C MET A 605 15.79 -4.47 -13.03
N SER A 606 16.40 -5.18 -12.09
CA SER A 606 17.81 -5.03 -11.72
C SER A 606 18.51 -6.36 -11.95
N LEU A 607 19.62 -6.34 -12.67
CA LEU A 607 20.33 -7.52 -13.18
C LEU A 607 21.79 -7.18 -13.50
N TYR A 608 22.65 -8.18 -13.64
CA TYR A 608 24.05 -7.94 -14.01
C TYR A 608 24.19 -7.53 -15.49
N GLN A 609 25.17 -6.69 -15.78
CA GLN A 609 25.42 -6.10 -17.09
C GLN A 609 25.54 -7.16 -18.20
N ASP A 610 26.05 -8.34 -17.86
CA ASP A 610 26.18 -9.53 -18.74
C ASP A 610 24.84 -10.03 -19.30
N HIS A 611 23.72 -9.76 -18.61
CA HIS A 611 22.39 -10.25 -18.99
C HIS A 611 21.53 -9.19 -19.70
N VAL A 612 21.95 -7.91 -19.71
CA VAL A 612 21.17 -6.78 -20.26
C VAL A 612 20.71 -7.06 -21.69
N GLY A 613 21.63 -7.50 -22.56
CA GLY A 613 21.30 -7.75 -23.97
C GLY A 613 20.20 -8.80 -24.17
N LYS A 614 20.22 -9.88 -23.38
CA LYS A 614 19.20 -10.95 -23.45
C LYS A 614 17.84 -10.43 -22.99
N VAL A 615 17.84 -9.64 -21.93
CA VAL A 615 16.63 -9.12 -21.30
C VAL A 615 15.99 -8.01 -22.14
N LEU A 616 16.78 -7.15 -22.77
CA LEU A 616 16.28 -6.16 -23.74
C LEU A 616 15.62 -6.84 -24.95
N ALA A 617 16.20 -7.93 -25.45
CA ALA A 617 15.63 -8.70 -26.55
C ALA A 617 14.28 -9.34 -26.16
N ASP A 618 14.20 -9.92 -24.95
CA ASP A 618 12.97 -10.52 -24.45
C ASP A 618 11.87 -9.47 -24.19
N LEU A 619 12.21 -8.33 -23.58
CA LEU A 619 11.30 -7.20 -23.41
C LEU A 619 10.73 -6.71 -24.74
N THR A 620 11.58 -6.60 -25.76
CA THR A 620 11.15 -6.19 -27.10
C THR A 620 10.22 -7.23 -27.73
N ALA A 621 10.50 -8.53 -27.56
CA ALA A 621 9.64 -9.61 -28.01
C ALA A 621 8.24 -9.56 -27.35
N ARG A 622 8.19 -9.10 -26.09
CA ARG A 622 6.96 -8.89 -25.30
C ARG A 622 6.29 -7.52 -25.53
N ARG A 623 6.60 -6.84 -26.65
CA ARG A 623 6.06 -5.50 -26.97
C ARG A 623 6.39 -4.44 -25.91
N GLY A 624 7.43 -4.66 -25.13
CA GLY A 624 7.92 -3.72 -24.12
C GLY A 624 8.68 -2.56 -24.73
N ARG A 625 8.43 -1.35 -24.23
CA ARG A 625 9.17 -0.14 -24.56
C ARG A 625 10.07 0.26 -23.39
N VAL A 626 11.38 0.13 -23.56
CA VAL A 626 12.36 0.57 -22.57
C VAL A 626 12.35 2.10 -22.49
N THR A 627 12.15 2.62 -21.29
CA THR A 627 12.16 4.06 -21.00
C THR A 627 13.51 4.51 -20.46
N GLU A 628 14.15 3.69 -19.62
CA GLU A 628 15.40 4.02 -18.95
C GLU A 628 16.31 2.79 -18.88
N LEU A 629 17.62 3.03 -19.01
CA LEU A 629 18.67 2.04 -18.84
C LEU A 629 19.82 2.68 -18.05
N ASP A 630 19.98 2.27 -16.80
CA ASP A 630 21.05 2.76 -15.93
C ASP A 630 22.10 1.67 -15.72
N SER A 631 23.38 2.05 -15.79
CA SER A 631 24.47 1.22 -15.29
C SER A 631 24.74 1.58 -13.83
N LEU A 632 24.62 0.61 -12.94
CA LEU A 632 24.84 0.74 -11.50
C LEU A 632 26.28 0.31 -11.14
N ALA A 633 26.68 0.52 -9.89
CA ALA A 633 27.97 0.04 -9.39
C ALA A 633 28.04 -1.50 -9.40
N LEU A 634 29.25 -2.06 -9.27
CA LEU A 634 29.48 -3.51 -9.15
C LEU A 634 29.01 -4.36 -10.35
N GLY A 635 28.90 -3.75 -11.54
CA GLY A 635 28.51 -4.47 -12.76
C GLY A 635 27.02 -4.79 -12.83
N GLU A 636 26.19 -4.11 -12.05
CA GLU A 636 24.73 -4.18 -12.14
C GLU A 636 24.19 -3.16 -13.16
N ALA A 637 23.03 -3.46 -13.70
CA ALA A 637 22.27 -2.65 -14.62
C ALA A 637 20.80 -2.66 -14.24
N ARG A 638 20.13 -1.55 -14.50
CA ARG A 638 18.71 -1.38 -14.28
C ARG A 638 18.03 -1.03 -15.58
N ILE A 639 16.90 -1.69 -15.83
CA ILE A 639 16.07 -1.45 -17.00
C ILE A 639 14.69 -1.07 -16.50
N THR A 640 14.20 0.09 -16.92
CA THR A 640 12.80 0.50 -16.75
C THR A 640 12.11 0.39 -18.11
N ALA A 641 10.97 -0.28 -18.17
CA ALA A 641 10.21 -0.48 -19.40
C ALA A 641 8.70 -0.41 -19.16
N LEU A 642 7.95 -0.03 -20.18
CA LEU A 642 6.50 -0.14 -20.21
C LEU A 642 6.13 -1.38 -21.02
N VAL A 643 5.44 -2.34 -20.41
CA VAL A 643 5.14 -3.64 -21.03
C VAL A 643 3.65 -3.96 -20.85
N PRO A 644 2.94 -4.39 -21.91
CA PRO A 644 1.55 -4.83 -21.80
C PRO A 644 1.42 -5.99 -20.81
N LEU A 645 0.47 -5.91 -19.87
CA LEU A 645 0.28 -6.93 -18.84
C LEU A 645 0.03 -8.32 -19.42
N ALA A 646 -0.61 -8.40 -20.60
CA ALA A 646 -0.87 -9.65 -21.30
C ALA A 646 0.40 -10.43 -21.67
N GLU A 647 1.53 -9.74 -21.84
CA GLU A 647 2.82 -10.34 -22.21
C GLU A 647 3.67 -10.67 -20.98
N MET A 648 3.19 -10.35 -19.77
CA MET A 648 3.95 -10.42 -18.52
C MET A 648 3.63 -11.64 -17.64
N PHE A 649 2.65 -12.46 -18.03
CA PHE A 649 2.33 -13.69 -17.30
C PHE A 649 3.54 -14.61 -17.20
N GLY A 650 3.86 -15.08 -15.98
CA GLY A 650 5.03 -15.92 -15.72
C GLY A 650 6.39 -15.22 -15.89
N TYR A 651 6.43 -13.91 -16.15
CA TYR A 651 7.67 -13.23 -16.52
C TYR A 651 8.76 -13.26 -15.43
N ALA A 652 8.39 -13.28 -14.15
CA ALA A 652 9.36 -13.39 -13.06
C ALA A 652 10.20 -14.69 -13.17
N SER A 653 9.58 -15.79 -13.57
CA SER A 653 10.24 -17.09 -13.78
C SER A 653 11.12 -17.07 -15.02
N ASP A 654 10.64 -16.47 -16.10
CA ASP A 654 11.39 -16.32 -17.35
C ASP A 654 12.63 -15.44 -17.15
N LEU A 655 12.48 -14.30 -16.48
CA LEU A 655 13.58 -13.38 -16.18
C LEU A 655 14.64 -14.05 -15.29
N ARG A 656 14.22 -14.79 -14.26
CA ARG A 656 15.15 -15.58 -13.43
C ARG A 656 15.91 -16.59 -14.28
N SER A 657 15.24 -17.27 -15.20
CA SER A 657 15.90 -18.23 -16.10
C SER A 657 16.91 -17.55 -17.02
N LEU A 658 16.58 -16.36 -17.55
CA LEU A 658 17.47 -15.55 -18.40
C LEU A 658 18.71 -15.03 -17.67
N CYS A 659 18.58 -14.78 -16.36
CA CYS A 659 19.60 -14.13 -15.53
C CYS A 659 20.20 -15.07 -14.46
N ALA A 660 20.10 -16.39 -14.65
CA ALA A 660 20.61 -17.40 -13.72
C ALA A 660 20.17 -17.20 -12.25
N GLY A 661 18.93 -16.73 -12.06
CA GLY A 661 18.30 -16.48 -10.76
C GLY A 661 18.66 -15.16 -10.10
N ARG A 662 19.51 -14.34 -10.71
CA ARG A 662 20.09 -13.13 -10.10
C ARG A 662 19.42 -11.82 -10.54
N ALA A 663 18.26 -11.89 -11.17
CA ALA A 663 17.49 -10.71 -11.54
C ALA A 663 16.34 -10.47 -10.56
N GLN A 664 16.17 -9.20 -10.20
CA GLN A 664 15.02 -8.71 -9.46
C GLN A 664 14.04 -8.05 -10.43
N PHE A 665 12.75 -8.24 -10.16
CA PHE A 665 11.66 -7.79 -11.01
C PHE A 665 10.61 -7.07 -10.17
N SER A 666 10.10 -5.95 -10.67
CA SER A 666 8.98 -5.21 -10.12
C SER A 666 8.08 -4.73 -11.26
N ALA A 667 6.77 -4.79 -11.08
CA ALA A 667 5.82 -4.25 -12.04
C ALA A 667 4.67 -3.54 -11.31
N GLU A 668 4.43 -2.28 -11.65
CA GLU A 668 3.27 -1.51 -11.18
C GLU A 668 2.33 -1.16 -12.32
N PRO A 669 1.01 -1.11 -12.08
CA PRO A 669 0.08 -0.55 -13.06
C PRO A 669 0.49 0.87 -13.42
N SER A 670 0.65 1.15 -14.72
CA SER A 670 1.00 2.49 -15.21
C SER A 670 -0.20 3.18 -15.84
N SER A 671 -0.73 2.59 -16.91
CA SER A 671 -1.74 3.23 -17.75
C SER A 671 -2.47 2.22 -18.62
N TYR A 672 -3.61 2.63 -19.17
CA TYR A 672 -4.26 1.93 -20.27
C TYR A 672 -3.80 2.55 -21.60
N GLU A 673 -3.24 1.74 -22.49
CA GLU A 673 -2.77 2.18 -23.81
C GLU A 673 -3.56 1.50 -24.93
N LYS A 674 -3.58 2.12 -26.11
CA LYS A 674 -4.24 1.54 -27.28
C LYS A 674 -3.58 0.21 -27.62
N ARG A 675 -4.38 -0.86 -27.64
CA ARG A 675 -3.93 -2.16 -28.14
C ARG A 675 -3.63 -2.02 -29.64
N PRO A 676 -2.46 -2.48 -30.12
CA PRO A 676 -2.17 -2.52 -31.54
C PRO A 676 -3.23 -3.34 -32.28
N ASP A 677 -3.68 -2.87 -33.45
CA ASP A 677 -4.64 -3.61 -34.26
C ASP A 677 -4.03 -4.97 -34.64
N GLN A 678 -4.69 -6.07 -34.25
CA GLN A 678 -4.28 -7.41 -34.68
C GLN A 678 -4.62 -7.57 -36.17
N GLY A 679 -3.75 -7.06 -37.04
CA GLY A 679 -3.96 -7.04 -38.49
C GLY A 679 -2.66 -7.10 -39.28
N LYS A 680 -2.37 -8.31 -39.80
CA LYS A 680 -1.37 -8.64 -40.83
C LYS A 680 0.10 -8.46 -40.44
N THR A 681 0.65 -9.48 -39.81
CA THR A 681 2.03 -9.92 -40.10
C THR A 681 2.08 -10.34 -41.58
N GLU A 682 2.18 -9.37 -42.50
CA GLU A 682 2.86 -9.63 -43.76
C GLU A 682 4.29 -9.96 -43.39
N LYS A 683 4.65 -11.25 -43.48
CA LYS A 683 6.04 -11.68 -43.54
C LYS A 683 6.69 -10.95 -44.71
N ALA A 684 7.38 -9.85 -44.41
CA ALA A 684 8.39 -9.33 -45.30
C ALA A 684 9.60 -10.28 -45.18
N ILE A 685 9.83 -11.00 -46.28
CA ILE A 685 10.97 -11.89 -46.55
C ILE A 685 12.27 -11.10 -46.49
#